data_AF-A0A2A2KS03-F1
#
_entry.id   AF-A0A2A2KS03-F1
#
_cell.length_a   1.000
_cell.length_b   1.000
_cell.length_c   1.000
_cell.angle_alpha   90.00
_cell.angle_beta   90.00
_cell.angle_gamma   90.00
#
_symmetry.space_group_name_H-M   'P 1'
#
loop_
_entity.id
_entity.type
_entity.pdbx_description
1 polymer ?
#
loop_
_entity_poly.entity_id
_entity_poly.type
_entity_poly.pdbx_seq_one_letter_code
_entity_poly.pdbx_strand_id
1 'polypeptide(L)'
;MERPLVALLTSPIAESRAASRGFTSVSQLLTAFSNHQIQLRDPTSPQPTQTTVSLDFRDLRKEGHLLSLSVLPHVLHESLASSSSLDVGVQRFLSCVQRWAEPVEQETLRHFIACVFIVSPHDENPMSELSKLVQTQHTMQHSSMERGVTPAFCASPRWMTPNTMKHYILLCDTTADDPNLSEQVFTQMCSFYGPDSCDMIKLGNSMEETEQEDLWAEEEQYELLLQRGLERARRHAAMKAAEAESAQTASQTVSTISPSYVLNSIPTTTTSHQASAKATRRLSATDREAVRIVIEKFATKNLTAHVEKLMRTLTEQTAARRGIIGRSLTSGVKKWLQSSQTPANQPQANISYSIESNEMQLRRLADLAFLFGLYAFAQQQYRTVKKDFENNEAYLYQATALEMCALTTYLGHVQLRQFPIHYLENAFVYLIQYGGRYTSIVRCAVNICRILLELEMPREAASLLTKLTNVPENDLCVAIVQSEAARCFSIAKRQRKASFYSVLAANRFFKADINHLAIACYRSCTAMYIDRQWGGIERQLYASLCNDASDATSAIDLSDDVQKESLRTFIIIAQRALQSNDSRKLGFTLPCPQIEGDITVIYGEAPSSETARFYTTADWENLERAAFHAVAGPTTPFRLPSLVASSSTNNRRQRAVPVGERYRVLCPLHNPLSIPLSLTNLRLRIAHAATLDGSAPTGSTIHCLAIERLNIEPNSTILVELSAIPQANCKEFAVDGIEVQIESDDSQGQQKMSIQGVIPVRVRGQRLNNTPKEIKQMAYAKDERLSCTVVPSKWPLLDVKVFRPAPIKVFCDQAIKLIVDVENTGSEEVTSLACAIDSINTATVAVMEGENRVPCPETVSANSQAISTFKYSSPIGIRGKIRMLFDMKAPEVECENYSMPVMLAYRGAENSFSLYSLNLKNCLSADVLARIELQRIRMTSPNKKGLKLSSNQQIVLESGQSYAVCLSAGSNLPNEPIQFVPSIDCPKWMENEARRQNEANLFAVLWKANIINADGQNMCLVGETIIRDPKANSIPEDALSMSEKGLDDSTQENIPANMPLQINCSRLPPVYHSFKAKRICEVPFSFVISNKDELNRDANVVVRFVPKVREQVNSLAQLAPDNRQQYMVDRSQLSAQIKAGASEKFNFVVKVWQPSVYELGGSQFIMEAQLGEEKFTQKVNPLFDLSDMASQTQGIQQLLQAEKRAADKINEARKRKLQRMKQAKQEAQSEVEKFKLVSRGFFLKIIFTFFLKTKFRKYQLI
;
A
#
# COMPACT_ATOMS: atom_id res chain seq x y z
N MET A 1 22.86 37.27 0.25
CA MET A 1 23.80 37.47 1.37
C MET A 1 23.14 38.37 2.39
N GLU A 2 23.57 38.31 3.66
CA GLU A 2 23.02 39.18 4.71
C GLU A 2 23.30 40.66 4.41
N ARG A 3 22.34 41.54 4.71
CA ARG A 3 22.40 43.00 4.46
C ARG A 3 22.55 43.75 5.78
N PRO A 4 23.43 44.76 5.89
CA PRO A 4 23.49 45.61 7.08
C PRO A 4 22.16 46.31 7.34
N LEU A 5 21.62 46.14 8.54
CA LEU A 5 20.36 46.77 8.93
C LEU A 5 20.59 48.22 9.41
N VAL A 6 19.76 49.12 8.93
CA VAL A 6 19.70 50.52 9.34
C VAL A 6 18.29 50.84 9.83
N ALA A 7 18.15 51.26 11.08
CA ALA A 7 16.87 51.61 11.67
C ALA A 7 16.44 53.01 11.17
N LEU A 8 15.16 53.18 10.84
CA LEU A 8 14.55 54.48 10.58
C LEU A 8 13.55 54.84 11.68
N LEU A 9 13.55 56.11 12.04
CA LEU A 9 12.49 56.74 12.85
C LEU A 9 12.09 58.06 12.18
N THR A 10 10.84 58.13 11.71
CA THR A 10 10.38 59.10 10.70
C THR A 10 9.15 59.86 11.18
N SER A 11 9.19 61.19 11.34
CA SER A 11 8.04 61.96 11.86
C SER A 11 6.75 61.69 11.09
N PRO A 12 5.56 61.83 11.72
CA PRO A 12 4.28 61.59 11.04
C PRO A 12 4.11 62.40 9.75
N ILE A 13 4.65 63.63 9.71
CA ILE A 13 4.60 64.49 8.53
C ILE A 13 5.57 63.99 7.45
N ALA A 14 6.80 63.60 7.80
CA ALA A 14 7.73 62.98 6.85
C ALA A 14 7.14 61.71 6.21
N GLU A 15 6.42 60.91 6.99
CA GLU A 15 5.68 59.75 6.49
C GLU A 15 4.54 60.15 5.53
N SER A 16 3.81 61.23 5.84
CA SER A 16 2.78 61.77 4.93
C SER A 16 3.38 62.27 3.60
N ARG A 17 4.63 62.75 3.59
CA ARG A 17 5.35 63.14 2.36
C ARG A 17 5.71 61.94 1.49
N ALA A 18 6.07 60.81 2.08
CA ALA A 18 6.26 59.56 1.32
C ALA A 18 4.92 59.04 0.78
N ALA A 19 3.86 59.11 1.59
CA ALA A 19 2.51 58.70 1.20
C ALA A 19 1.94 59.50 0.03
N SER A 20 2.19 60.82 -0.03
CA SER A 20 1.76 61.65 -1.16
C SER A 20 2.41 61.27 -2.50
N ARG A 21 3.50 60.48 -2.47
CA ARG A 21 4.19 59.93 -3.65
C ARG A 21 3.87 58.47 -3.94
N GLY A 22 2.91 57.88 -3.22
CA GLY A 22 2.46 56.50 -3.41
C GLY A 22 3.25 55.44 -2.63
N PHE A 23 4.09 55.84 -1.67
CA PHE A 23 4.84 54.91 -0.80
C PHE A 23 4.12 54.68 0.53
N THR A 24 4.17 53.44 1.05
CA THR A 24 3.54 53.10 2.34
C THR A 24 4.39 53.52 3.55
N SER A 25 5.71 53.67 3.35
CA SER A 25 6.69 54.10 4.35
C SER A 25 7.85 54.86 3.71
N VAL A 26 8.59 55.65 4.51
CA VAL A 26 9.86 56.24 4.06
C VAL A 26 10.93 55.17 3.81
N SER A 27 10.94 54.04 4.53
CA SER A 27 11.83 52.90 4.22
C SER A 27 11.58 52.35 2.82
N GLN A 28 10.32 52.24 2.40
CA GLN A 28 9.98 51.81 1.04
C GLN A 28 10.56 52.77 0.00
N LEU A 29 10.45 54.09 0.22
CA LEU A 29 11.05 55.12 -0.63
C LEU A 29 12.57 54.91 -0.79
N LEU A 30 13.30 54.60 0.29
CA LEU A 30 14.76 54.45 0.29
C LEU A 30 15.26 53.10 -0.27
N THR A 31 14.42 52.06 -0.27
CA THR A 31 14.84 50.67 -0.55
C THR A 31 15.48 50.49 -1.94
N ALA A 32 15.01 51.21 -2.95
CA ALA A 32 15.56 51.14 -4.31
C ALA A 32 16.99 51.70 -4.43
N PHE A 33 17.42 52.53 -3.47
CA PHE A 33 18.70 53.23 -3.50
C PHE A 33 19.71 52.66 -2.49
N SER A 34 19.55 51.41 -2.06
CA SER A 34 20.34 50.88 -0.94
C SER A 34 21.70 50.26 -1.30
N ASN A 35 22.01 50.13 -2.60
CA ASN A 35 23.22 49.47 -3.08
C ASN A 35 24.31 50.50 -3.41
N HIS A 36 25.46 50.44 -2.73
CA HIS A 36 26.57 51.36 -2.94
C HIS A 36 27.92 50.65 -2.96
N GLN A 37 28.85 51.15 -3.78
CA GLN A 37 30.26 50.82 -3.66
C GLN A 37 30.92 51.69 -2.58
N ILE A 38 31.65 51.05 -1.68
CA ILE A 38 32.38 51.71 -0.61
C ILE A 38 33.85 51.26 -0.61
N GLN A 39 34.72 52.07 0.01
CA GLN A 39 36.11 51.72 0.28
C GLN A 39 36.31 51.63 1.79
N LEU A 40 36.67 50.44 2.26
CA LEU A 40 36.80 50.17 3.70
C LEU A 40 38.21 49.66 4.03
N ARG A 41 38.83 50.21 5.07
CA ARG A 41 40.14 49.78 5.57
C ARG A 41 40.01 48.61 6.54
N ASP A 42 40.76 47.55 6.26
CA ASP A 42 40.94 46.42 7.17
C ASP A 42 41.77 46.89 8.39
N PRO A 43 41.38 46.56 9.64
CA PRO A 43 42.18 46.88 10.82
C PRO A 43 43.64 46.38 10.79
N THR A 44 43.93 45.37 9.96
CA THR A 44 45.25 44.73 9.83
C THR A 44 46.03 45.14 8.59
N SER A 45 45.40 45.83 7.62
CA SER A 45 46.03 46.27 6.38
C SER A 45 45.79 47.77 6.13
N PRO A 46 46.83 48.55 5.82
CA PRO A 46 46.67 49.97 5.52
C PRO A 46 45.97 50.24 4.18
N GLN A 47 45.85 49.24 3.30
CA GLN A 47 45.21 49.41 1.99
C GLN A 47 43.68 49.28 2.08
N PRO A 48 42.90 50.24 1.53
CA PRO A 48 41.45 50.14 1.48
C PRO A 48 41.01 49.04 0.50
N THR A 49 40.00 48.28 0.89
CA THR A 49 39.35 47.26 0.05
C THR A 49 38.08 47.85 -0.52
N GLN A 50 37.90 47.78 -1.84
CA GLN A 50 36.66 48.17 -2.50
C GLN A 50 35.64 47.04 -2.40
N THR A 51 34.42 47.37 -1.96
CA THR A 51 33.37 46.42 -1.63
C THR A 51 32.00 47.02 -1.94
N THR A 52 31.04 46.19 -2.32
CA THR A 52 29.65 46.64 -2.57
C THR A 52 28.80 46.24 -1.39
N VAL A 53 28.11 47.22 -0.80
CA VAL A 53 27.23 47.02 0.35
C VAL A 53 25.80 47.36 -0.04
N SER A 54 24.86 46.50 0.39
CA SER A 54 23.42 46.64 0.16
C SER A 54 22.74 46.83 1.51
N LEU A 55 22.28 48.05 1.80
CA LEU A 55 21.65 48.40 3.08
C LEU A 55 20.18 47.92 3.12
N ASP A 56 19.69 47.59 4.31
CA ASP A 56 18.28 47.27 4.57
C ASP A 56 17.74 48.29 5.58
N PHE A 57 16.94 49.23 5.08
CA PHE A 57 16.33 50.30 5.86
C PHE A 57 14.97 49.87 6.40
N ARG A 58 14.74 50.01 7.70
CA ARG A 58 13.49 49.61 8.33
C ARG A 58 12.93 50.65 9.27
N ASP A 59 11.71 51.10 9.01
CA ASP A 59 10.98 51.95 9.95
C ASP A 59 10.52 51.14 11.16
N LEU A 60 11.11 51.44 12.32
CA LEU A 60 10.82 50.73 13.57
C LEU A 60 9.38 50.92 14.05
N ARG A 61 8.70 52.01 13.67
CA ARG A 61 7.32 52.29 14.09
C ARG A 61 6.28 51.65 13.18
N LYS A 62 6.51 51.66 11.87
CA LYS A 62 5.58 51.08 10.89
C LYS A 62 5.84 49.60 10.61
N GLU A 63 7.08 49.27 10.26
CA GLU A 63 7.48 47.92 9.82
C GLU A 63 8.03 47.07 10.97
N GLY A 64 8.66 47.72 11.96
CA GLY A 64 9.35 47.05 13.06
C GLY A 64 10.72 46.51 12.65
N HIS A 65 11.24 45.58 13.45
CA HIS A 65 12.55 44.98 13.19
C HIS A 65 12.44 43.79 12.21
N LEU A 66 12.17 42.61 12.75
CA LEU A 66 12.06 41.34 12.04
C LEU A 66 10.88 40.58 12.63
N LEU A 67 10.28 39.67 11.86
CA LEU A 67 9.08 38.98 12.31
C LEU A 67 9.40 38.03 13.46
N SER A 68 8.57 38.09 14.49
CA SER A 68 8.65 37.15 15.62
C SER A 68 8.32 35.73 15.16
N LEU A 69 8.76 34.72 15.91
CA LEU A 69 8.49 33.30 15.61
C LEU A 69 7.01 32.93 15.70
N SER A 70 6.14 33.78 16.29
CA SER A 70 4.69 33.58 16.28
C SER A 70 4.03 34.03 14.97
N VAL A 71 4.69 34.88 14.16
CA VAL A 71 4.14 35.42 12.92
C VAL A 71 4.87 34.89 11.68
N LEU A 72 6.20 34.77 11.75
CA LEU A 72 7.02 34.33 10.62
C LEU A 72 6.53 33.02 9.98
N PRO A 73 6.16 31.95 10.72
CA PRO A 73 5.66 30.71 10.12
C PRO A 73 4.43 30.91 9.23
N HIS A 74 3.57 31.88 9.55
CA HIS A 74 2.36 32.17 8.76
C HIS A 74 2.69 32.91 7.47
N VAL A 75 3.63 33.85 7.48
CA VAL A 75 4.13 34.50 6.26
C VAL A 75 4.84 33.49 5.36
N LEU A 76 5.64 32.60 5.95
CA LEU A 76 6.30 31.52 5.23
C LEU A 76 5.30 30.53 4.62
N HIS A 77 4.22 30.19 5.33
CA HIS A 77 3.13 29.39 4.79
C HIS A 77 2.51 30.07 3.57
N GLU A 78 2.12 31.35 3.67
CA GLU A 78 1.51 32.08 2.56
C GLU A 78 2.45 32.22 1.35
N SER A 79 3.76 32.27 1.58
CA SER A 79 4.76 32.33 0.49
C SER A 79 4.72 31.09 -0.39
N LEU A 80 4.44 29.94 0.21
CA LEU A 80 4.30 28.65 -0.46
C LEU A 80 2.88 28.44 -0.97
N ALA A 81 1.86 28.80 -0.19
CA ALA A 81 0.45 28.65 -0.56
C ALA A 81 0.08 29.44 -1.83
N SER A 82 0.69 30.60 -2.04
CA SER A 82 0.45 31.48 -3.18
C SER A 82 1.35 31.22 -4.41
N SER A 83 2.14 30.15 -4.39
CA SER A 83 3.10 29.87 -5.45
C SER A 83 2.52 28.99 -6.55
N SER A 84 2.93 29.25 -7.80
CA SER A 84 2.46 28.49 -8.97
C SER A 84 3.23 27.19 -9.20
N SER A 85 4.47 27.11 -8.73
CA SER A 85 5.33 25.93 -8.85
C SER A 85 6.19 25.75 -7.60
N LEU A 86 6.71 24.54 -7.42
CA LEU A 86 7.58 24.20 -6.30
C LEU A 86 8.86 25.03 -6.28
N ASP A 87 9.52 25.21 -7.43
CA ASP A 87 10.78 25.97 -7.50
C ASP A 87 10.57 27.45 -7.13
N VAL A 88 9.50 28.07 -7.65
CA VAL A 88 9.14 29.46 -7.31
C VAL A 88 8.78 29.57 -5.82
N GLY A 89 8.02 28.60 -5.30
CA GLY A 89 7.66 28.55 -3.88
C GLY A 89 8.86 28.42 -2.96
N VAL A 90 9.80 27.53 -3.28
CA VAL A 90 11.03 27.37 -2.50
C VAL A 90 11.85 28.66 -2.53
N GLN A 91 12.07 29.26 -3.70
CA GLN A 91 12.81 30.53 -3.79
C GLN A 91 12.16 31.64 -2.98
N ARG A 92 10.83 31.82 -3.10
CA ARG A 92 10.09 32.81 -2.31
C ARG A 92 10.19 32.55 -0.81
N PHE A 93 10.03 31.31 -0.38
CA PHE A 93 10.16 30.92 1.04
C PHE A 93 11.54 31.29 1.58
N LEU A 94 12.61 30.98 0.84
CA LEU A 94 13.98 31.29 1.24
C LEU A 94 14.22 32.81 1.29
N SER A 95 13.72 33.55 0.30
CA SER A 95 13.76 35.01 0.29
C SER A 95 13.02 35.61 1.50
N CYS A 96 11.87 35.05 1.89
CA CYS A 96 11.13 35.47 3.08
C CYS A 96 11.90 35.18 4.38
N VAL A 97 12.55 34.02 4.51
CA VAL A 97 13.44 33.72 5.64
C VAL A 97 14.58 34.74 5.69
N GLN A 98 15.25 35.01 4.57
CA GLN A 98 16.33 35.99 4.51
C GLN A 98 15.81 37.41 4.83
N ARG A 99 14.60 37.76 4.44
CA ARG A 99 14.03 39.10 4.66
C ARG A 99 13.53 39.29 6.09
N TRP A 100 12.91 38.30 6.71
CA TRP A 100 12.14 38.54 7.93
C TRP A 100 12.52 37.68 9.14
N ALA A 101 13.41 36.70 9.00
CA ALA A 101 13.84 35.92 10.15
C ALA A 101 14.57 36.78 11.19
N GLU A 102 14.11 36.75 12.44
CA GLU A 102 14.77 37.40 13.57
C GLU A 102 16.17 36.81 13.87
N PRO A 103 17.10 37.60 14.44
CA PRO A 103 18.42 37.12 14.84
C PRO A 103 18.35 36.03 15.91
N VAL A 104 19.32 35.12 15.85
CA VAL A 104 19.62 34.17 16.94
C VAL A 104 20.69 34.73 17.85
N GLU A 105 20.72 34.29 19.11
CA GLU A 105 21.64 34.82 20.14
C GLU A 105 23.12 34.59 19.80
N GLN A 106 23.40 33.63 18.92
CA GLN A 106 24.75 33.19 18.55
C GLN A 106 25.45 34.08 17.51
N GLU A 107 24.78 35.11 16.98
CA GLU A 107 25.34 35.98 15.95
C GLU A 107 24.77 37.40 15.99
N THR A 108 25.45 38.32 15.29
CA THR A 108 25.11 39.75 15.26
C THR A 108 24.82 40.29 13.85
N LEU A 109 24.74 39.40 12.84
CA LEU A 109 24.55 39.76 11.43
C LEU A 109 23.29 40.59 11.15
N ARG A 110 22.23 40.40 11.95
CA ARG A 110 20.93 41.09 11.83
C ARG A 110 20.70 42.10 12.97
N HIS A 111 21.76 42.70 13.50
CA HIS A 111 21.65 43.81 14.45
C HIS A 111 21.80 45.15 13.71
N PHE A 112 21.05 46.16 14.15
CA PHE A 112 21.13 47.51 13.59
C PHE A 112 22.50 48.14 13.84
N ILE A 113 23.11 48.66 12.77
CA ILE A 113 24.43 49.30 12.81
C ILE A 113 24.32 50.82 12.97
N ALA A 114 23.23 51.39 12.45
CA ALA A 114 22.93 52.82 12.51
C ALA A 114 21.42 53.05 12.68
N CYS A 115 21.07 54.26 13.12
CA CYS A 115 19.70 54.77 13.10
C CYS A 115 19.67 56.12 12.38
N VAL A 116 18.75 56.26 11.42
CA VAL A 116 18.49 57.49 10.69
C VAL A 116 17.17 58.08 11.16
N PHE A 117 17.20 59.35 11.54
CA PHE A 117 16.06 60.11 12.01
C PHE A 117 15.61 61.06 10.91
N ILE A 118 14.33 61.01 10.54
CA ILE A 118 13.80 61.79 9.41
C ILE A 118 12.66 62.66 9.90
N VAL A 119 12.76 63.97 9.68
CA VAL A 119 11.72 64.96 10.02
C VAL A 119 11.42 65.84 8.81
N SER A 120 10.30 66.55 8.85
CA SER A 120 9.87 67.49 7.81
C SER A 120 9.94 68.93 8.37
N PRO A 121 10.23 69.95 7.54
CA PRO A 121 10.21 71.34 7.99
C PRO A 121 8.81 71.81 8.44
N HIS A 122 7.75 71.09 8.06
CA HIS A 122 6.37 71.35 8.46
C HIS A 122 5.97 70.71 9.81
N ASP A 123 6.85 69.95 10.46
CA ASP A 123 6.60 69.49 11.83
C ASP A 123 6.45 70.71 12.76
N GLU A 124 5.49 70.69 13.70
CA GLU A 124 5.19 71.84 14.58
C GLU A 124 6.46 72.42 15.24
N ASN A 125 7.37 71.53 15.62
CA ASN A 125 8.73 71.88 16.03
C ASN A 125 9.69 70.73 15.61
N PRO A 126 10.40 70.85 14.46
CA PRO A 126 11.20 69.76 13.92
C PRO A 126 12.33 69.33 14.86
N MET A 127 12.95 70.27 15.57
CA MET A 127 14.04 69.99 16.52
C MET A 127 13.55 69.26 17.77
N SER A 128 12.39 69.65 18.31
CA SER A 128 11.75 68.94 19.42
C SER A 128 11.36 67.53 19.01
N GLU A 129 10.75 67.36 17.85
CA GLU A 129 10.35 66.06 17.34
C GLU A 129 11.56 65.14 17.13
N LEU A 130 12.63 65.65 16.52
CA LEU A 130 13.86 64.89 16.34
C LEU A 130 14.48 64.48 17.68
N SER A 131 14.47 65.35 18.70
CA SER A 131 14.87 64.99 20.06
C SER A 131 14.02 63.85 20.66
N LYS A 132 12.69 63.88 20.46
CA LYS A 132 11.80 62.78 20.90
C LYS A 132 12.13 61.47 20.18
N LEU A 133 12.38 61.49 18.87
CA LEU A 133 12.74 60.29 18.12
C LEU A 133 14.06 59.70 18.62
N VAL A 134 15.07 60.54 18.88
CA VAL A 134 16.35 60.13 19.45
C VAL A 134 16.18 59.50 20.84
N GLN A 135 15.32 60.07 21.69
CA GLN A 135 15.01 59.51 23.00
C GLN A 135 14.30 58.15 22.87
N THR A 136 13.37 58.03 21.92
CA THR A 136 12.66 56.77 21.63
C THR A 136 13.64 55.67 21.25
N GLN A 137 14.58 55.96 20.34
CA GLN A 137 15.64 55.03 19.95
C GLN A 137 16.50 54.60 21.16
N HIS A 138 16.92 55.56 21.99
CA HIS A 138 17.73 55.28 23.17
C HIS A 138 16.99 54.38 24.17
N THR A 139 15.71 54.65 24.41
CA THR A 139 14.85 53.80 25.26
C THR A 139 14.73 52.39 24.68
N MET A 140 14.52 52.22 23.36
CA MET A 140 14.47 50.89 22.74
C MET A 140 15.79 50.10 22.88
N GLN A 141 16.93 50.79 22.92
CA GLN A 141 18.24 50.16 23.00
C GLN A 141 18.61 49.72 24.42
N HIS A 142 18.22 50.51 25.43
CA HIS A 142 18.68 50.32 26.81
C HIS A 142 17.59 49.86 27.80
N SER A 143 16.31 49.99 27.44
CA SER A 143 15.21 49.52 28.28
C SER A 143 14.65 48.18 27.77
N SER A 144 14.33 47.28 28.69
CA SER A 144 13.80 45.95 28.37
C SER A 144 12.26 45.91 28.22
N MET A 145 11.56 47.04 28.41
CA MET A 145 10.15 47.01 28.84
C MET A 145 9.11 47.62 27.86
N GLU A 146 9.48 48.37 26.81
CA GLU A 146 8.46 49.05 25.99
C GLU A 146 8.16 48.33 24.65
N ARG A 147 7.15 47.45 24.67
CA ARG A 147 6.51 46.89 23.45
C ARG A 147 5.58 47.88 22.71
N GLY A 148 5.53 49.15 23.12
CA GLY A 148 4.54 50.11 22.62
C GLY A 148 4.88 50.77 21.28
N VAL A 149 6.17 50.82 20.90
CA VAL A 149 6.60 51.59 19.72
C VAL A 149 6.80 50.74 18.47
N THR A 150 7.25 49.49 18.63
CA THR A 150 7.39 48.55 17.52
C THR A 150 6.13 47.71 17.34
N PRO A 151 5.71 47.37 16.11
CA PRO A 151 4.56 46.51 15.89
C PRO A 151 4.64 45.18 16.66
N ALA A 152 3.53 44.75 17.27
CA ALA A 152 3.48 43.59 18.16
C ALA A 152 3.84 42.25 17.48
N PHE A 153 3.75 42.18 16.15
CA PHE A 153 4.14 41.01 15.35
C PHE A 153 5.66 40.90 15.12
N CYS A 154 6.44 41.93 15.47
CA CYS A 154 7.88 41.96 15.32
C CYS A 154 8.61 41.62 16.63
N ALA A 155 9.80 41.03 16.47
CA ALA A 155 10.75 40.85 17.55
C ALA A 155 11.33 42.20 18.00
N SER A 156 11.80 42.26 19.25
CA SER A 156 12.45 43.47 19.78
C SER A 156 13.72 43.80 18.96
N PRO A 157 13.96 45.10 18.66
CA PRO A 157 15.11 45.52 17.88
C PRO A 157 16.42 45.19 18.61
N ARG A 158 17.40 44.68 17.87
CA ARG A 158 18.73 44.37 18.38
C ARG A 158 19.77 45.32 17.76
N TRP A 159 20.70 45.79 18.57
CA TRP A 159 21.67 46.84 18.19
C TRP A 159 23.09 46.29 18.23
N MET A 160 23.89 46.62 17.21
CA MET A 160 25.25 46.09 17.05
C MET A 160 26.15 46.52 18.23
N THR A 161 26.04 47.78 18.64
CA THR A 161 26.80 48.36 19.75
C THR A 161 25.87 49.03 20.75
N PRO A 162 26.31 49.26 22.00
CA PRO A 162 25.55 50.04 22.98
C PRO A 162 25.38 51.52 22.60
N ASN A 163 26.26 52.06 21.74
CA ASN A 163 26.14 53.41 21.21
C ASN A 163 26.08 53.34 19.68
N THR A 164 24.88 53.39 19.14
CA THR A 164 24.61 53.25 17.71
C THR A 164 24.86 54.59 16.98
N MET A 165 25.35 54.53 15.74
CA MET A 165 25.43 55.72 14.89
C MET A 165 24.05 56.37 14.73
N LYS A 166 24.02 57.71 14.78
CA LYS A 166 22.83 58.52 14.50
C LYS A 166 23.09 59.40 13.29
N HIS A 167 22.15 59.45 12.34
CA HIS A 167 22.17 60.34 11.18
C HIS A 167 20.83 61.04 11.04
N TYR A 168 20.81 62.29 10.58
CA TYR A 168 19.62 63.14 10.61
C TYR A 168 19.30 63.63 9.20
N ILE A 169 18.07 63.42 8.74
CA ILE A 169 17.62 63.84 7.41
C ILE A 169 16.42 64.76 7.54
N LEU A 170 16.50 65.92 6.90
CA LEU A 170 15.36 66.81 6.68
C LEU A 170 14.72 66.45 5.33
N LEU A 171 13.48 65.97 5.34
CA LEU A 171 12.71 65.62 4.14
C LEU A 171 11.79 66.78 3.76
N CYS A 172 12.15 67.48 2.69
CA CYS A 172 11.44 68.65 2.18
C CYS A 172 10.66 68.32 0.90
N ASP A 173 9.49 68.90 0.76
CA ASP A 173 8.67 68.91 -0.44
C ASP A 173 8.70 70.31 -1.04
N THR A 174 9.43 70.47 -2.14
CA THR A 174 9.63 71.77 -2.80
C THR A 174 8.35 72.44 -3.30
N THR A 175 7.24 71.68 -3.40
CA THR A 175 5.93 72.21 -3.80
C THR A 175 5.12 72.78 -2.64
N ALA A 176 5.43 72.36 -1.40
CA ALA A 176 4.61 72.64 -0.23
C ALA A 176 5.37 73.32 0.91
N ASP A 177 6.69 73.23 0.93
CA ASP A 177 7.54 73.79 1.99
C ASP A 177 8.18 75.12 1.56
N ASP A 178 8.23 76.09 2.48
CA ASP A 178 8.96 77.34 2.26
C ASP A 178 10.48 77.03 2.22
N PRO A 179 11.19 77.38 1.13
CA PRO A 179 12.62 77.13 1.02
C PRO A 179 13.43 77.86 2.10
N ASN A 180 13.01 79.06 2.55
CA ASN A 180 13.73 79.80 3.58
C ASN A 180 13.61 79.11 4.94
N LEU A 181 12.41 78.62 5.28
CA LEU A 181 12.18 77.87 6.52
C LEU A 181 12.99 76.56 6.54
N SER A 182 13.01 75.86 5.41
CA SER A 182 13.74 74.59 5.26
C SER A 182 15.25 74.78 5.46
N GLU A 183 15.85 75.82 4.86
CA GLU A 183 17.27 76.14 5.08
C GLU A 183 17.56 76.60 6.52
N GLN A 184 16.64 77.34 7.16
CA GLN A 184 16.77 77.72 8.57
C GLN A 184 16.76 76.50 9.50
N VAL A 185 15.78 75.60 9.35
CA VAL A 185 15.68 74.36 10.14
C VAL A 185 16.90 73.48 9.89
N PHE A 186 17.35 73.34 8.64
CA PHE A 186 18.54 72.56 8.30
C PHE A 186 19.82 73.15 8.92
N THR A 187 19.97 74.48 8.92
CA THR A 187 21.10 75.16 9.57
C THR A 187 21.07 74.93 11.08
N GLN A 188 19.89 74.98 11.70
CA GLN A 188 19.72 74.65 13.12
C GLN A 188 20.10 73.19 13.41
N MET A 189 19.64 72.24 12.60
CA MET A 189 20.02 70.82 12.71
C MET A 189 21.54 70.64 12.61
N CYS A 190 22.18 71.24 11.61
CA CYS A 190 23.64 71.20 11.43
C CYS A 190 24.39 71.79 12.63
N SER A 191 23.88 72.87 13.23
CA SER A 191 24.50 73.49 14.40
C SER A 191 24.43 72.61 15.66
N PHE A 192 23.35 71.85 15.83
CA PHE A 192 23.11 71.05 17.03
C PHE A 192 23.69 69.63 16.92
N TYR A 193 23.52 68.98 15.77
CA TYR A 193 23.92 67.59 15.53
C TYR A 193 25.22 67.43 14.73
N GLY A 194 25.76 68.53 14.21
CA GLY A 194 26.96 68.57 13.39
C GLY A 194 26.64 68.46 11.88
N PRO A 195 27.32 69.24 11.03
CA PRO A 195 27.02 69.31 9.60
C PRO A 195 27.31 68.00 8.86
N ASP A 196 28.25 67.19 9.34
CA ASP A 196 28.57 65.91 8.72
C ASP A 196 27.50 64.85 8.97
N SER A 197 26.70 64.97 10.02
CA SER A 197 25.65 63.99 10.39
C SER A 197 24.25 64.39 9.92
N CYS A 198 24.14 65.50 9.18
CA CYS A 198 22.88 66.05 8.70
C CYS A 198 22.85 66.09 7.17
N ASP A 199 21.72 65.69 6.59
CA ASP A 199 21.44 65.80 5.16
C ASP A 199 20.02 66.31 4.92
N MET A 200 19.79 66.84 3.72
CA MET A 200 18.48 67.33 3.30
C MET A 200 18.10 66.69 1.97
N ILE A 201 16.92 66.08 1.92
CA ILE A 201 16.33 65.53 0.69
C ILE A 201 15.23 66.49 0.25
N LYS A 202 15.34 67.04 -0.96
CA LYS A 202 14.35 67.92 -1.56
C LYS A 202 13.60 67.14 -2.65
N LEU A 203 12.29 66.94 -2.48
CA LEU A 203 11.42 66.27 -3.45
C LEU A 203 10.64 67.30 -4.29
N GLY A 204 10.71 67.16 -5.62
CA GLY A 204 10.11 67.98 -6.70
C GLY A 204 8.66 67.65 -7.04
N ASN A 205 8.05 68.30 -8.03
CA ASN A 205 6.72 67.89 -8.49
C ASN A 205 6.77 66.59 -9.31
N SER A 206 5.80 65.71 -9.11
CA SER A 206 5.81 64.32 -9.59
C SER A 206 4.92 64.07 -10.83
N MET A 207 4.49 65.12 -11.53
CA MET A 207 3.47 65.04 -12.58
C MET A 207 3.98 64.78 -14.01
N GLU A 208 5.28 64.69 -14.25
CA GLU A 208 5.79 64.40 -15.61
C GLU A 208 5.66 62.90 -15.94
N GLU A 209 4.74 62.57 -16.85
CA GLU A 209 4.60 61.23 -17.43
C GLU A 209 5.82 60.89 -18.30
N THR A 210 6.81 60.25 -17.70
CA THR A 210 7.79 59.46 -18.44
C THR A 210 7.55 58.00 -18.14
N GLU A 211 7.47 57.17 -19.18
CA GLU A 211 7.45 55.70 -19.09
C GLU A 211 8.76 55.21 -18.46
N GLN A 212 8.90 55.33 -17.14
CA GLN A 212 10.04 54.85 -16.38
C GLN A 212 9.72 53.54 -15.67
N GLU A 213 10.71 52.66 -15.60
CA GLU A 213 10.65 51.39 -14.88
C GLU A 213 10.36 51.63 -13.38
N ASP A 214 9.44 50.83 -12.83
CA ASP A 214 9.08 50.84 -11.41
C ASP A 214 10.11 50.03 -10.60
N LEU A 215 11.02 50.76 -9.94
CA LEU A 215 12.09 50.18 -9.11
C LEU A 215 11.58 49.44 -7.87
N TRP A 216 10.29 49.56 -7.52
CA TRP A 216 9.71 49.00 -6.29
C TRP A 216 8.72 47.84 -6.56
N ALA A 217 8.60 47.38 -7.81
CA ALA A 217 7.64 46.33 -8.18
C ALA A 217 7.84 45.02 -7.39
N GLU A 218 9.08 44.61 -7.12
CA GLU A 218 9.36 43.42 -6.31
C GLU A 218 8.93 43.61 -4.84
N GLU A 219 9.09 44.83 -4.31
CA GLU A 219 8.80 45.16 -2.91
C GLU A 219 7.30 45.05 -2.60
N GLU A 220 6.45 45.46 -3.54
CA GLU A 220 4.98 45.36 -3.42
C GLU A 220 4.52 43.91 -3.26
N GLN A 221 5.17 42.97 -3.95
CA GLN A 221 4.82 41.55 -3.84
C GLN A 221 5.10 41.01 -2.43
N TYR A 222 6.21 41.45 -1.80
CA TYR A 222 6.54 41.07 -0.43
C TYR A 222 5.63 41.75 0.59
N GLU A 223 5.24 43.00 0.38
CA GLU A 223 4.31 43.72 1.26
C GLU A 223 2.93 43.05 1.27
N LEU A 224 2.38 42.72 0.08
CA LEU A 224 1.12 41.98 -0.03
C LEU A 224 1.20 40.61 0.65
N LEU A 225 2.34 39.93 0.50
CA LEU A 225 2.57 38.64 1.13
C LEU A 225 2.62 38.73 2.66
N LEU A 226 3.29 39.76 3.19
CA LEU A 226 3.33 40.04 4.62
C LEU A 226 1.92 40.28 5.18
N GLN A 227 1.10 41.08 4.49
CA GLN A 227 -0.28 41.33 4.90
C GLN A 227 -1.12 40.05 4.98
N ARG A 228 -1.04 39.17 3.97
CA ARG A 228 -1.71 37.86 3.98
C ARG A 228 -1.25 36.97 5.14
N GLY A 229 0.05 36.94 5.40
CA GLY A 229 0.60 36.16 6.50
C GLY A 229 0.20 36.68 7.88
N LEU A 230 0.12 38.00 8.06
CA LEU A 230 -0.41 38.63 9.27
C LEU A 230 -1.88 38.30 9.48
N GLU A 231 -2.68 38.32 8.42
CA GLU A 231 -4.10 37.95 8.49
C GLU A 231 -4.27 36.47 8.88
N ARG A 232 -3.45 35.57 8.32
CA ARG A 232 -3.41 34.16 8.72
C ARG A 232 -3.05 34.00 10.20
N ALA A 233 -2.03 34.72 10.68
CA ALA A 233 -1.62 34.68 12.09
C ALA A 233 -2.76 35.11 13.03
N ARG A 234 -3.51 36.16 12.67
CA ARG A 234 -4.70 36.60 13.42
C ARG A 234 -5.78 35.53 13.49
N ARG A 235 -6.14 34.92 12.36
CA ARG A 235 -7.14 33.85 12.31
C ARG A 235 -6.73 32.65 13.17
N HIS A 236 -5.48 32.23 13.07
CA HIS A 236 -4.95 31.11 13.85
C HIS A 236 -4.97 31.40 15.36
N ALA A 237 -4.61 32.62 15.77
CA ALA A 237 -4.69 33.03 17.18
C ALA A 237 -6.13 33.08 17.70
N ALA A 238 -7.08 33.57 16.89
CA ALA A 238 -8.49 33.61 17.25
C ALA A 238 -9.09 32.20 17.45
N MET A 239 -8.74 31.25 16.57
CA MET A 239 -9.14 29.84 16.71
C MET A 239 -8.57 29.23 18.00
N LYS A 240 -7.28 29.43 18.26
CA LYS A 240 -6.62 28.91 19.46
C LYS A 240 -7.16 29.52 20.76
N ALA A 241 -7.59 30.78 20.72
CA ALA A 241 -8.27 31.44 21.83
C ALA A 241 -9.67 30.84 22.09
N ALA A 242 -10.45 30.59 21.03
CA ALA A 242 -11.77 29.96 21.14
C ALA A 242 -11.69 28.50 21.67
N GLU A 243 -10.68 27.74 21.24
CA GLU A 243 -10.42 26.39 21.77
C GLU A 243 -10.06 26.40 23.27
N ALA A 244 -9.25 27.38 23.69
CA ALA A 244 -8.86 27.54 25.09
C ALA A 244 -10.02 27.94 26.00
N GLU A 245 -11.02 28.68 25.50
CA GLU A 245 -12.25 29.01 26.24
C GLU A 245 -13.15 27.77 26.47
N SER A 246 -13.10 26.76 25.57
CA SER A 246 -13.85 25.50 25.75
C SER A 246 -13.22 24.54 26.77
N ALA A 247 -11.93 24.71 27.09
CA ALA A 247 -11.16 23.78 27.92
C ALA A 247 -11.00 24.22 29.40
N GLN A 248 -11.57 25.36 29.81
CA GLN A 248 -11.46 25.88 31.18
C GLN A 248 -12.45 25.24 32.16
N THR A 249 -12.26 23.95 32.45
CA THR A 249 -12.72 23.32 33.70
C THR A 249 -11.64 22.39 34.26
N ALA A 250 -10.40 22.88 34.45
CA ALA A 250 -9.45 22.28 35.41
C ALA A 250 -8.21 23.16 35.62
N SER A 251 -8.06 23.63 36.87
CA SER A 251 -6.84 23.99 37.59
C SER A 251 -5.90 25.08 37.03
N GLN A 252 -5.90 26.21 37.75
CA GLN A 252 -4.91 27.28 37.66
C GLN A 252 -3.61 26.87 38.35
N THR A 253 -2.46 27.08 37.69
CA THR A 253 -1.29 27.79 38.20
C THR A 253 -0.16 27.71 37.17
N VAL A 254 0.31 28.88 36.73
CA VAL A 254 1.69 29.29 36.38
C VAL A 254 1.60 30.44 35.38
N SER A 255 2.17 31.57 35.79
CA SER A 255 2.25 32.83 35.07
C SER A 255 3.25 32.76 33.92
N THR A 256 2.75 32.57 32.69
CA THR A 256 3.36 33.08 31.47
C THR A 256 2.26 33.75 30.64
N ILE A 257 2.52 34.98 30.21
CA ILE A 257 1.56 35.88 29.54
C ILE A 257 0.92 35.17 28.33
N SER A 258 -0.40 35.09 28.29
CA SER A 258 -1.17 34.44 27.23
C SER A 258 -0.93 35.08 25.85
N PRO A 259 -0.76 34.30 24.75
CA PRO A 259 -0.61 34.82 23.39
C PRO A 259 -1.77 35.69 22.89
N SER A 260 -2.95 35.55 23.50
CA SER A 260 -4.18 36.27 23.18
C SER A 260 -4.09 37.79 23.41
N TYR A 261 -3.33 38.25 24.41
CA TYR A 261 -3.17 39.70 24.66
C TYR A 261 -2.26 40.39 23.64
N VAL A 262 -1.37 39.66 22.96
CA VAL A 262 -0.38 40.25 22.02
C VAL A 262 -0.95 40.44 20.61
N LEU A 263 -1.94 39.64 20.21
CA LEU A 263 -2.55 39.75 18.87
C LEU A 263 -3.75 40.71 18.78
N ASN A 264 -4.35 41.08 19.91
CA ASN A 264 -5.46 42.05 19.94
C ASN A 264 -5.00 43.51 19.68
N SER A 265 -3.69 43.79 19.74
CA SER A 265 -3.12 45.12 19.47
C SER A 265 -2.70 45.34 18.01
N ILE A 266 -2.94 44.37 17.12
CA ILE A 266 -2.70 44.58 15.70
C ILE A 266 -3.87 45.44 15.16
N PRO A 267 -3.63 46.64 14.59
CA PRO A 267 -4.71 47.53 14.18
C PRO A 267 -5.71 46.83 13.26
N THR A 268 -6.98 46.87 13.66
CA THR A 268 -8.16 46.36 12.97
C THR A 268 -8.62 47.29 11.84
N THR A 269 -7.71 48.00 11.18
CA THR A 269 -8.04 48.72 9.94
C THR A 269 -8.30 47.71 8.83
N THR A 270 -9.48 47.10 8.90
CA THR A 270 -10.31 46.74 7.75
C THR A 270 -10.73 48.06 7.10
N THR A 271 -9.76 48.75 6.51
CA THR A 271 -10.10 49.52 5.33
C THR A 271 -10.44 48.45 4.31
N SER A 272 -11.70 48.39 3.92
CA SER A 272 -12.13 47.74 2.70
C SER A 272 -11.34 48.34 1.54
N HIS A 273 -10.12 47.88 1.31
CA HIS A 273 -9.48 47.98 0.02
C HIS A 273 -10.17 46.97 -0.89
N GLN A 274 -11.42 47.29 -1.26
CA GLN A 274 -11.84 47.11 -2.65
C GLN A 274 -10.63 47.49 -3.49
N ALA A 275 -10.21 46.62 -4.42
CA ALA A 275 -9.14 46.84 -5.39
C ALA A 275 -8.91 48.33 -5.67
N SER A 276 -8.08 48.96 -4.85
CA SER A 276 -7.82 50.39 -4.91
C SER A 276 -6.80 50.51 -6.00
N ALA A 277 -7.13 51.26 -7.05
CA ALA A 277 -6.30 51.56 -8.19
C ALA A 277 -4.82 51.54 -7.83
N LYS A 278 -3.98 50.83 -8.63
CA LYS A 278 -2.51 50.90 -8.56
C LYS A 278 -2.11 52.31 -8.15
N ALA A 279 -1.70 52.51 -6.90
CA ALA A 279 -1.12 53.76 -6.49
C ALA A 279 0.18 53.84 -7.27
N THR A 280 0.16 54.51 -8.43
CA THR A 280 1.37 54.71 -9.22
C THR A 280 2.34 55.44 -8.32
N ARG A 281 3.38 54.75 -7.84
CA ARG A 281 4.52 55.33 -7.14
C ARG A 281 5.22 56.23 -8.12
N ARG A 282 5.33 57.53 -7.80
CA ARG A 282 5.86 58.51 -8.74
C ARG A 282 6.97 59.32 -8.06
N LEU A 283 8.16 59.23 -8.65
CA LEU A 283 9.34 60.07 -8.36
C LEU A 283 9.94 60.46 -9.70
N SER A 284 10.20 61.76 -9.86
CA SER A 284 10.91 62.30 -11.02
C SER A 284 12.35 61.75 -11.06
N ALA A 285 13.00 61.78 -12.24
CA ALA A 285 14.42 61.41 -12.35
C ALA A 285 15.31 62.24 -11.41
N THR A 286 14.99 63.53 -11.25
CA THR A 286 15.68 64.44 -10.34
C THR A 286 15.50 64.05 -8.88
N ASP A 287 14.29 63.65 -8.47
CA ASP A 287 14.02 63.21 -7.10
C ASP A 287 14.73 61.88 -6.80
N ARG A 288 14.72 60.94 -7.76
CA ARG A 288 15.45 59.66 -7.65
C ARG A 288 16.94 59.93 -7.42
N GLU A 289 17.52 60.85 -8.17
CA GLU A 289 18.93 61.23 -8.05
C GLU A 289 19.22 61.93 -6.72
N ALA A 290 18.34 62.83 -6.25
CA ALA A 290 18.48 63.50 -4.96
C ALA A 290 18.51 62.51 -3.78
N VAL A 291 17.59 61.53 -3.77
CA VAL A 291 17.59 60.46 -2.77
C VAL A 291 18.86 59.61 -2.89
N ARG A 292 19.24 59.22 -4.11
CA ARG A 292 20.45 58.42 -4.37
C ARG A 292 21.72 59.08 -3.82
N ILE A 293 21.91 60.38 -4.06
CA ILE A 293 23.08 61.14 -3.58
C ILE A 293 23.16 61.16 -2.06
N VAL A 294 22.04 61.37 -1.37
CA VAL A 294 22.01 61.43 0.10
C VAL A 294 22.32 60.06 0.71
N ILE A 295 21.70 58.99 0.19
CA ILE A 295 21.95 57.64 0.70
C ILE A 295 23.37 57.16 0.35
N GLU A 296 23.90 57.54 -0.82
CA GLU A 296 25.28 57.28 -1.21
C GLU A 296 26.27 57.99 -0.27
N LYS A 297 26.03 59.28 0.05
CA LYS A 297 26.83 60.03 1.02
C LYS A 297 26.79 59.35 2.39
N PHE A 298 25.60 58.98 2.87
CA PHE A 298 25.44 58.27 4.14
C PHE A 298 26.23 56.96 4.17
N ALA A 299 26.13 56.13 3.13
CA ALA A 299 26.84 54.85 3.06
C ALA A 299 28.37 55.04 2.98
N THR A 300 28.84 55.91 2.09
CA THR A 300 30.26 56.06 1.75
C THR A 300 31.05 56.89 2.75
N LYS A 301 30.48 57.99 3.28
CA LYS A 301 31.21 58.92 4.17
C LYS A 301 30.91 58.66 5.64
N ASN A 302 29.64 58.46 6.00
CA ASN A 302 29.22 58.35 7.38
C ASN A 302 29.37 56.91 7.90
N LEU A 303 28.60 55.98 7.32
CA LEU A 303 28.52 54.60 7.77
C LEU A 303 29.88 53.90 7.70
N THR A 304 30.57 54.05 6.57
CA THR A 304 31.90 53.48 6.37
C THR A 304 32.89 53.95 7.44
N ALA A 305 33.01 55.26 7.69
CA ALA A 305 33.95 55.81 8.67
C ALA A 305 33.65 55.34 10.10
N HIS A 306 32.38 55.21 10.47
CA HIS A 306 31.98 54.67 11.76
C HIS A 306 32.33 53.19 11.90
N VAL A 307 32.09 52.39 10.86
CA VAL A 307 32.39 50.96 10.85
C VAL A 307 33.89 50.73 10.97
N GLU A 308 34.73 51.51 10.28
CA GLU A 308 36.20 51.47 10.45
C GLU A 308 36.61 51.75 11.89
N LYS A 309 36.06 52.82 12.49
CA LYS A 309 36.31 53.17 13.89
C LYS A 309 35.90 52.03 14.83
N LEU A 310 34.72 51.46 14.61
CA LEU A 310 34.15 50.39 15.42
C LEU A 310 34.98 49.10 15.34
N MET A 311 35.37 48.70 14.13
CA MET A 311 36.25 47.56 13.91
C MET A 311 37.62 47.77 14.56
N ARG A 312 38.21 48.97 14.45
CA ARG A 312 39.48 49.30 15.11
C ARG A 312 39.36 49.18 16.62
N THR A 313 38.34 49.79 17.23
CA THR A 313 38.10 49.72 18.67
C THR A 313 37.87 48.28 19.14
N LEU A 314 37.06 47.48 18.44
CA LEU A 314 36.87 46.06 18.79
C LEU A 314 38.16 45.25 18.63
N THR A 315 38.98 45.56 17.62
CA THR A 315 40.28 44.91 17.41
C THR A 315 41.24 45.25 18.55
N GLU A 316 41.32 46.50 18.98
CA GLU A 316 42.12 46.93 20.13
C GLU A 316 41.63 46.28 21.43
N GLN A 317 40.32 46.22 21.66
CA GLN A 317 39.73 45.59 22.85
C GLN A 317 40.02 44.08 22.91
N THR A 318 39.92 43.39 21.79
CA THR A 318 40.23 41.95 21.69
C THR A 318 41.73 41.67 21.77
N ALA A 319 42.59 42.55 21.24
CA ALA A 319 44.04 42.43 21.29
C ALA A 319 44.63 42.75 22.68
N ALA A 320 44.20 43.83 23.32
CA ALA A 320 44.66 44.26 24.64
C ALA A 320 44.47 43.16 25.70
N ARG A 321 43.42 42.36 25.57
CA ARG A 321 43.10 41.28 26.50
C ARG A 321 43.91 39.99 26.25
N ARG A 322 44.43 39.78 25.04
CA ARG A 322 45.42 38.70 24.77
C ARG A 322 46.79 38.96 25.41
N GLY A 323 47.12 40.22 25.69
CA GLY A 323 48.39 40.62 26.30
C GLY A 323 48.43 40.51 27.83
N ILE A 324 47.28 40.58 28.51
CA ILE A 324 47.20 40.59 29.99
C ILE A 324 46.96 39.19 30.56
N ILE A 325 46.37 38.27 29.78
CA ILE A 325 46.11 36.88 30.17
C ILE A 325 46.52 35.96 29.02
N GLY A 326 47.82 35.86 28.79
CA GLY A 326 48.38 34.92 27.82
C GLY A 326 48.09 33.48 28.24
N ARG A 327 47.46 32.72 27.32
CA ARG A 327 47.42 31.24 27.23
C ARG A 327 47.64 30.47 28.54
N SER A 328 46.57 29.81 29.03
CA SER A 328 46.64 28.61 29.88
C SER A 328 47.13 28.80 31.32
N LEU A 329 46.24 29.16 32.27
CA LEU A 329 46.42 28.77 33.69
C LEU A 329 45.12 28.50 34.50
N THR A 330 43.91 28.79 34.02
CA THR A 330 42.67 28.56 34.81
C THR A 330 41.81 27.38 34.36
N SER A 331 42.00 26.84 33.15
CA SER A 331 41.26 25.66 32.66
C SER A 331 41.78 24.33 33.22
N GLY A 332 43.05 24.28 33.63
CA GLY A 332 43.67 23.09 34.24
C GLY A 332 43.29 22.86 35.71
N VAL A 333 42.90 23.92 36.43
CA VAL A 333 42.64 23.85 37.88
C VAL A 333 41.17 23.48 38.19
N LYS A 334 40.23 23.76 37.28
CA LYS A 334 38.82 23.31 37.44
C LYS A 334 38.63 21.79 37.31
N LYS A 335 39.50 21.09 36.56
CA LYS A 335 39.45 19.63 36.44
C LYS A 335 40.09 18.87 37.61
N TRP A 336 40.83 19.55 38.50
CA TRP A 336 41.49 18.91 39.65
C TRP A 336 40.76 19.12 40.98
N LEU A 337 39.82 20.06 41.06
CA LEU A 337 39.06 20.38 42.28
C LEU A 337 37.59 19.88 42.25
N GLN A 338 37.16 19.19 41.20
CA GLN A 338 35.80 18.67 41.09
C GLN A 338 35.81 17.14 41.01
N SER A 339 36.22 16.51 42.12
CA SER A 339 35.96 15.11 42.37
C SER A 339 34.62 14.94 43.10
N SER A 340 33.83 14.00 42.58
CA SER A 340 32.74 13.25 43.20
C SER A 340 31.34 13.86 43.35
N GLN A 341 30.40 13.10 42.74
CA GLN A 341 28.94 13.03 42.94
C GLN A 341 28.03 13.98 42.14
N THR A 342 27.58 13.51 40.97
CA THR A 342 26.21 13.72 40.48
C THR A 342 25.82 12.57 39.53
N PRO A 343 24.57 12.09 39.52
CA PRO A 343 24.16 10.92 38.74
C PRO A 343 24.09 11.25 37.24
N ALA A 344 24.45 10.29 36.41
CA ALA A 344 24.27 10.34 34.96
C ALA A 344 22.77 10.28 34.60
N ASN A 345 22.11 11.45 34.53
CA ASN A 345 20.91 11.72 33.72
C ASN A 345 20.36 13.13 34.01
N GLN A 346 21.12 14.18 33.72
CA GLN A 346 20.58 15.54 33.56
C GLN A 346 20.95 16.09 32.18
N PRO A 347 20.01 16.74 31.46
CA PRO A 347 20.32 17.40 30.21
C PRO A 347 21.34 18.52 30.46
N GLN A 348 22.41 18.58 29.66
CA GLN A 348 23.41 19.64 29.72
C GLN A 348 22.71 21.01 29.61
N ALA A 349 23.01 21.92 30.52
CA ALA A 349 22.46 23.28 30.49
C ALA A 349 22.88 24.01 29.22
N ASN A 350 21.93 24.67 28.54
CA ASN A 350 22.21 25.51 27.37
C ASN A 350 23.14 26.67 27.78
N ILE A 351 24.40 26.61 27.33
CA ILE A 351 25.38 27.69 27.51
C ILE A 351 24.89 28.91 26.73
N SER A 352 24.71 30.05 27.40
CA SER A 352 24.38 31.34 26.78
C SER A 352 25.44 32.38 27.15
N TYR A 353 25.92 33.13 26.16
CA TYR A 353 26.91 34.18 26.35
C TYR A 353 26.22 35.54 26.42
N SER A 354 26.68 36.39 27.33
CA SER A 354 26.34 37.82 27.26
C SER A 354 26.91 38.42 25.98
N ILE A 355 26.20 39.36 25.36
CA ILE A 355 26.67 40.05 24.15
C ILE A 355 28.00 40.80 24.37
N GLU A 356 28.29 41.16 25.61
CA GLU A 356 29.55 41.80 26.02
C GLU A 356 30.63 40.82 26.48
N SER A 357 30.40 39.50 26.35
CA SER A 357 31.45 38.51 26.59
C SER A 357 32.57 38.65 25.55
N ASN A 358 33.79 38.21 25.89
CA ASN A 358 34.93 38.32 24.98
C ASN A 358 34.68 37.55 23.67
N GLU A 359 34.07 36.38 23.77
CA GLU A 359 33.70 35.53 22.65
C GLU A 359 32.70 36.24 21.74
N MET A 360 31.66 36.86 22.32
CA MET A 360 30.65 37.58 21.55
C MET A 360 31.14 38.92 20.99
N GLN A 361 32.06 39.61 21.66
CA GLN A 361 32.74 40.78 21.10
C GLN A 361 33.61 40.41 19.88
N LEU A 362 34.31 39.27 19.93
CA LEU A 362 35.08 38.75 18.80
C LEU A 362 34.16 38.26 17.68
N ARG A 363 33.04 37.61 18.00
CA ARG A 363 31.99 37.23 17.04
C ARG A 363 31.42 38.47 16.34
N ARG A 364 31.11 39.53 17.09
CA ARG A 364 30.63 40.81 16.58
C ARG A 364 31.61 41.47 15.61
N LEU A 365 32.91 41.47 15.94
CA LEU A 365 33.96 41.96 15.02
C LEU A 365 33.96 41.17 13.71
N ALA A 366 33.84 39.84 13.78
CA ALA A 366 33.82 38.97 12.61
C ALA A 366 32.57 39.21 11.74
N ASP A 367 31.39 39.31 12.36
CA ASP A 367 30.11 39.57 11.69
C ASP A 367 30.10 40.95 11.01
N LEU A 368 30.64 41.98 11.68
CA LEU A 368 30.76 43.32 11.10
C LEU A 368 31.69 43.33 9.90
N ALA A 369 32.86 42.69 10.00
CA ALA A 369 33.78 42.56 8.87
C ALA A 369 33.14 41.80 7.69
N PHE A 370 32.37 40.74 7.98
CA PHE A 370 31.64 39.99 6.97
C PHE A 370 30.61 40.84 6.23
N LEU A 371 29.78 41.60 6.97
CA LEU A 371 28.73 42.45 6.43
C LEU A 371 29.25 43.53 5.46
N PHE A 372 30.50 43.94 5.62
CA PHE A 372 31.14 44.93 4.75
C PHE A 372 32.11 44.32 3.73
N GLY A 373 32.13 42.99 3.56
CA GLY A 373 32.90 42.33 2.52
C GLY A 373 34.38 42.10 2.82
N LEU A 374 34.85 42.33 4.06
CA LEU A 374 36.21 42.03 4.49
C LEU A 374 36.36 40.53 4.84
N TYR A 375 36.06 39.65 3.88
CA TYR A 375 35.92 38.21 4.13
C TYR A 375 37.19 37.53 4.63
N ALA A 376 38.38 37.97 4.18
CA ALA A 376 39.65 37.44 4.63
C ALA A 376 39.91 37.73 6.13
N PHE A 377 39.68 38.97 6.55
CA PHE A 377 39.78 39.38 7.95
C PHE A 377 38.71 38.70 8.81
N ALA A 378 37.46 38.69 8.36
CA ALA A 378 36.36 37.99 9.02
C ALA A 378 36.69 36.51 9.24
N GLN A 379 37.30 35.85 8.25
CA GLN A 379 37.68 34.44 8.34
C GLN A 379 38.69 34.16 9.45
N GLN A 380 39.66 35.03 9.67
CA GLN A 380 40.61 34.89 10.76
C GLN A 380 39.93 34.98 12.13
N GLN A 381 38.98 35.89 12.29
CA GLN A 381 38.25 36.06 13.54
C GLN A 381 37.28 34.91 13.78
N TYR A 382 36.52 34.46 12.76
CA TYR A 382 35.62 33.30 12.89
C TYR A 382 36.37 32.01 13.28
N ARG A 383 37.53 31.74 12.68
CA ARG A 383 38.34 30.57 13.04
C ARG A 383 38.82 30.61 14.48
N THR A 384 39.03 31.80 15.02
CA THR A 384 39.48 31.98 16.40
C THR A 384 38.32 31.76 17.37
N VAL A 385 37.21 32.48 17.19
CA VAL A 385 36.05 32.35 18.10
C VAL A 385 35.44 30.94 18.04
N LYS A 386 35.48 30.28 16.87
CA LYS A 386 35.06 28.88 16.73
C LYS A 386 35.81 27.96 17.69
N LYS A 387 37.13 28.13 17.84
CA LYS A 387 37.94 27.31 18.76
C LYS A 387 37.58 27.58 20.21
N ASP A 388 37.27 28.83 20.54
CA ASP A 388 36.85 29.20 21.90
C ASP A 388 35.50 28.57 22.25
N PHE A 389 34.54 28.57 21.31
CA PHE A 389 33.27 27.86 21.49
C PHE A 389 33.44 26.34 21.58
N GLU A 390 34.35 25.76 20.79
CA GLU A 390 34.68 24.33 20.82
C GLU A 390 35.27 23.92 22.17
N ASN A 391 36.20 24.72 22.71
CA ASN A 391 36.81 24.47 24.03
C ASN A 391 35.79 24.56 25.18
N ASN A 392 34.72 25.34 24.99
CA ASN A 392 33.67 25.56 25.97
C ASN A 392 32.45 24.64 25.77
N GLU A 393 32.48 23.72 24.79
CA GLU A 393 31.35 22.86 24.43
C GLU A 393 30.06 23.65 24.09
N ALA A 394 30.19 24.87 23.58
CA ALA A 394 29.07 25.74 23.20
C ALA A 394 28.61 25.45 21.75
N TYR A 395 28.03 24.28 21.54
CA TYR A 395 27.80 23.72 20.20
C TYR A 395 26.97 24.59 19.25
N LEU A 396 25.92 25.27 19.72
CA LEU A 396 25.12 26.17 18.88
C LEU A 396 25.92 27.41 18.41
N TYR A 397 26.72 27.99 19.29
CA TYR A 397 27.62 29.11 18.94
C TYR A 397 28.74 28.64 18.01
N GLN A 398 29.25 27.44 18.24
CA GLN A 398 30.22 26.81 17.35
C GLN A 398 29.61 26.55 15.96
N ALA A 399 28.34 26.15 15.88
CA ALA A 399 27.66 25.85 14.63
C ALA A 399 27.52 27.08 13.72
N THR A 400 27.06 28.22 14.27
CA THR A 400 26.98 29.48 13.53
C THR A 400 28.37 30.04 13.19
N ALA A 401 29.40 29.78 14.00
CA ALA A 401 30.79 30.09 13.66
C ALA A 401 31.35 29.22 12.52
N LEU A 402 31.02 27.93 12.51
CA LEU A 402 31.39 27.00 11.44
C LEU A 402 30.71 27.36 10.11
N GLU A 403 29.42 27.70 10.13
CA GLU A 403 28.69 28.15 8.94
C GLU A 403 29.36 29.38 8.32
N MET A 404 29.70 30.38 9.15
CA MET A 404 30.39 31.57 8.66
C MET A 404 31.82 31.28 8.21
N CYS A 405 32.55 30.36 8.86
CA CYS A 405 33.85 29.90 8.38
C CYS A 405 33.75 29.29 6.97
N ALA A 406 32.67 28.59 6.67
CA ALA A 406 32.43 28.00 5.35
C ALA A 406 32.14 29.09 4.30
N LEU A 407 31.27 30.05 4.64
CA LEU A 407 30.90 31.16 3.76
C LEU A 407 32.08 32.05 3.41
N THR A 408 32.88 32.49 4.39
CA THR A 408 34.06 33.32 4.13
C THR A 408 35.14 32.57 3.36
N THR A 409 35.30 31.26 3.56
CA THR A 409 36.21 30.44 2.74
C THR A 409 35.76 30.39 1.28
N TYR A 410 34.45 30.24 1.05
CA TYR A 410 33.88 30.22 -0.29
C TYR A 410 33.99 31.61 -0.97
N LEU A 411 33.64 32.70 -0.27
CA LEU A 411 33.72 34.07 -0.80
C LEU A 411 35.15 34.59 -0.95
N GLY A 412 36.11 34.08 -0.18
CA GLY A 412 37.53 34.46 -0.26
C GLY A 412 38.32 33.84 -1.42
N HIS A 413 37.66 33.22 -2.40
CA HIS A 413 38.26 32.62 -3.60
C HIS A 413 39.37 31.58 -3.32
N VAL A 414 39.10 30.60 -2.44
CA VAL A 414 39.99 29.43 -2.31
C VAL A 414 39.92 28.56 -3.57
N GLN A 415 41.06 27.98 -3.98
CA GLN A 415 41.11 26.96 -5.04
C GLN A 415 40.05 25.87 -4.79
N LEU A 416 39.09 25.76 -5.70
CA LEU A 416 37.82 25.01 -5.60
C LEU A 416 37.99 23.53 -5.18
N ARG A 417 39.18 22.93 -5.33
CA ARG A 417 39.45 21.51 -5.07
C ARG A 417 39.69 21.13 -3.60
N GLN A 418 39.78 22.08 -2.66
CA GLN A 418 40.09 21.78 -1.24
C GLN A 418 39.12 22.43 -0.24
N PHE A 419 37.86 22.66 -0.62
CA PHE A 419 36.88 23.27 0.27
C PHE A 419 36.66 22.41 1.55
N PRO A 420 36.71 22.98 2.77
CA PRO A 420 36.55 22.25 4.02
C PRO A 420 35.08 21.91 4.30
N ILE A 421 34.54 20.88 3.62
CA ILE A 421 33.13 20.45 3.72
C ILE A 421 32.70 20.19 5.18
N HIS A 422 33.61 19.72 6.03
CA HIS A 422 33.36 19.49 7.45
C HIS A 422 32.87 20.74 8.21
N TYR A 423 33.14 21.96 7.71
CA TYR A 423 32.55 23.17 8.29
C TYR A 423 31.04 23.20 8.11
N LEU A 424 30.57 22.94 6.89
CA LEU A 424 29.14 22.86 6.59
C LEU A 424 28.48 21.67 7.28
N GLU A 425 29.13 20.52 7.26
CA GLU A 425 28.61 19.30 7.87
C GLU A 425 28.39 19.45 9.38
N ASN A 426 29.41 19.93 10.10
CA ASN A 426 29.33 20.09 11.55
C ASN A 426 28.39 21.23 11.93
N ALA A 427 28.35 22.33 11.17
CA ALA A 427 27.39 23.40 11.38
C ALA A 427 25.95 22.85 11.33
N PHE A 428 25.60 22.11 10.28
CA PHE A 428 24.26 21.59 10.10
C PHE A 428 23.89 20.52 11.15
N VAL A 429 24.81 19.59 11.43
CA VAL A 429 24.59 18.54 12.43
C VAL A 429 24.38 19.14 13.82
N TYR A 430 25.20 20.11 14.22
CA TYR A 430 25.07 20.72 15.54
C TYR A 430 23.78 21.55 15.66
N LEU A 431 23.36 22.26 14.61
CA LEU A 431 22.07 22.95 14.61
C LEU A 431 20.90 21.98 14.80
N ILE A 432 20.93 20.81 14.15
CA ILE A 432 19.86 19.79 14.29
C ILE A 432 19.90 19.14 15.68
N GLN A 433 21.08 18.70 16.12
CA GLN A 433 21.24 17.88 17.32
C GLN A 433 20.98 18.67 18.61
N TYR A 434 21.37 19.95 18.65
CA TYR A 434 21.28 20.79 19.84
C TYR A 434 20.11 21.78 19.80
N GLY A 435 19.10 21.54 18.94
CA GLY A 435 17.85 22.29 18.95
C GLY A 435 17.97 23.74 18.46
N GLY A 436 18.78 23.97 17.42
CA GLY A 436 18.86 25.27 16.76
C GLY A 436 17.52 25.73 16.19
N ARG A 437 17.30 27.06 16.13
CA ARG A 437 16.08 27.60 15.53
C ARG A 437 15.94 27.15 14.07
N TYR A 438 14.71 26.86 13.64
CA TYR A 438 14.46 26.37 12.29
C TYR A 438 14.94 27.34 11.20
N THR A 439 14.93 28.64 11.47
CA THR A 439 15.44 29.68 10.57
C THR A 439 16.93 29.52 10.30
N SER A 440 17.72 29.21 11.34
CA SER A 440 19.15 28.90 11.21
C SER A 440 19.39 27.59 10.47
N ILE A 441 18.57 26.56 10.72
CA ILE A 441 18.66 25.27 10.02
C ILE A 441 18.41 25.46 8.52
N VAL A 442 17.33 26.16 8.15
CA VAL A 442 17.00 26.44 6.74
C VAL A 442 18.09 27.30 6.10
N ARG A 443 18.55 28.37 6.75
CA ARG A 443 19.65 29.20 6.24
C ARG A 443 20.90 28.37 5.96
N CYS A 444 21.29 27.52 6.91
CA CYS A 444 22.44 26.64 6.76
C CYS A 444 22.24 25.65 5.60
N ALA A 445 21.05 25.05 5.47
CA ALA A 445 20.71 24.17 4.35
C ALA A 445 20.81 24.88 2.99
N VAL A 446 20.33 26.13 2.88
CA VAL A 446 20.46 26.93 1.65
C VAL A 446 21.92 27.23 1.33
N ASN A 447 22.69 27.64 2.33
CA ASN A 447 24.12 27.90 2.16
C ASN A 447 24.86 26.64 1.71
N ILE A 448 24.50 25.47 2.26
CA ILE A 448 25.00 24.16 1.80
C ILE A 448 24.67 23.92 0.34
N CYS A 449 23.40 24.09 -0.05
CA CYS A 449 22.95 23.90 -1.44
C CYS A 449 23.72 24.82 -2.38
N ARG A 450 23.74 26.12 -2.09
CA ARG A 450 24.37 27.13 -2.95
C ARG A 450 25.87 26.85 -3.13
N ILE A 451 26.60 26.72 -2.02
CA ILE A 451 28.05 26.52 -2.07
C ILE A 451 28.40 25.22 -2.78
N LEU A 452 27.81 24.09 -2.38
CA LEU A 452 28.22 22.79 -2.91
C LEU A 452 27.73 22.55 -4.34
N LEU A 453 26.62 23.15 -4.78
CA LEU A 453 26.21 23.08 -6.19
C LEU A 453 27.12 23.90 -7.09
N GLU A 454 27.55 25.09 -6.67
CA GLU A 454 28.52 25.89 -7.42
C GLU A 454 29.92 25.25 -7.44
N LEU A 455 30.27 24.48 -6.41
CA LEU A 455 31.48 23.65 -6.39
C LEU A 455 31.34 22.34 -7.20
N GLU A 456 30.23 22.13 -7.90
CA GLU A 456 29.92 20.91 -8.68
C GLU A 456 29.89 19.63 -7.82
N MET A 457 29.50 19.75 -6.55
CA MET A 457 29.38 18.66 -5.56
C MET A 457 27.92 18.40 -5.13
N PRO A 458 26.98 18.12 -6.07
CA PRO A 458 25.55 17.95 -5.77
C PRO A 458 25.26 16.72 -4.90
N ARG A 459 26.13 15.70 -4.93
CA ARG A 459 25.96 14.47 -4.15
C ARG A 459 26.20 14.73 -2.66
N GLU A 460 27.24 15.49 -2.34
CA GLU A 460 27.62 15.88 -0.99
C GLU A 460 26.57 16.84 -0.42
N ALA A 461 26.11 17.81 -1.22
CA ALA A 461 24.99 18.68 -0.87
C ALA A 461 23.76 17.88 -0.45
N ALA A 462 23.31 16.98 -1.33
CA ALA A 462 22.16 16.13 -1.03
C ALA A 462 22.40 15.31 0.24
N SER A 463 23.55 14.63 0.37
CA SER A 463 23.87 13.80 1.54
C SER A 463 23.80 14.56 2.87
N LEU A 464 24.19 15.84 2.92
CA LEU A 464 24.09 16.65 4.12
C LEU A 464 22.63 17.01 4.44
N LEU A 465 21.87 17.46 3.45
CA LEU A 465 20.46 17.87 3.63
C LEU A 465 19.59 16.72 4.14
N THR A 466 19.89 15.48 3.70
CA THR A 466 19.17 14.29 4.16
C THR A 466 19.28 13.99 5.66
N LYS A 467 20.22 14.64 6.37
CA LYS A 467 20.33 14.53 7.83
C LYS A 467 19.14 15.17 8.55
N LEU A 468 18.41 16.07 7.89
CA LEU A 468 17.19 16.66 8.43
C LEU A 468 15.99 15.71 8.21
N THR A 469 15.59 15.02 9.27
CA THR A 469 14.44 14.10 9.24
C THR A 469 13.18 14.72 9.84
N ASN A 470 13.33 15.51 10.89
CA ASN A 470 12.23 16.16 11.60
C ASN A 470 12.71 17.46 12.28
N VAL A 471 11.82 18.45 12.32
CA VAL A 471 11.95 19.66 13.16
C VAL A 471 10.63 19.78 13.91
N PRO A 472 10.63 19.83 15.26
CA PRO A 472 9.40 19.98 16.03
C PRO A 472 8.59 21.19 15.57
N GLU A 473 7.28 21.00 15.38
CA GLU A 473 6.32 22.07 15.05
C GLU A 473 6.60 22.85 13.75
N ASN A 474 7.47 22.36 12.85
CA ASN A 474 7.76 23.05 11.59
C ASN A 474 7.95 22.08 10.41
N ASP A 475 6.83 21.52 9.94
CA ASP A 475 6.80 20.65 8.76
C ASP A 475 7.25 21.36 7.47
N LEU A 476 6.98 22.68 7.34
CA LEU A 476 7.39 23.49 6.19
C LEU A 476 8.90 23.47 5.98
N CYS A 477 9.69 23.64 7.06
CA CYS A 477 11.15 23.62 6.96
C CYS A 477 11.68 22.27 6.48
N VAL A 478 11.10 21.18 7.00
CA VAL A 478 11.49 19.83 6.59
C VAL A 478 11.13 19.59 5.13
N ALA A 479 9.93 20.01 4.70
CA ALA A 479 9.48 19.90 3.32
C ALA A 479 10.42 20.61 2.33
N ILE A 480 10.83 21.84 2.66
CA ILE A 480 11.72 22.65 1.81
C ILE A 480 13.10 22.02 1.70
N VAL A 481 13.72 21.64 2.83
CA VAL A 481 15.05 21.02 2.83
C VAL A 481 15.04 19.67 2.12
N GLN A 482 13.98 18.88 2.26
CA GLN A 482 13.84 17.61 1.54
C GLN A 482 13.60 17.81 0.04
N SER A 483 12.87 18.85 -0.36
CA SER A 483 12.70 19.24 -1.77
C SER A 483 14.03 19.63 -2.41
N GLU A 484 14.83 20.44 -1.70
CA GLU A 484 16.19 20.79 -2.14
C GLU A 484 17.13 19.57 -2.19
N ALA A 485 17.01 18.64 -1.24
CA ALA A 485 17.75 17.38 -1.28
C ALA A 485 17.36 16.53 -2.51
N ALA A 486 16.07 16.46 -2.83
CA ALA A 486 15.58 15.78 -4.03
C ALA A 486 16.12 16.42 -5.31
N ARG A 487 16.10 17.75 -5.40
CA ARG A 487 16.68 18.52 -6.52
C ARG A 487 18.18 18.22 -6.68
N CYS A 488 18.95 18.28 -5.59
CA CYS A 488 20.38 17.95 -5.59
C CYS A 488 20.64 16.50 -6.05
N PHE A 489 19.85 15.52 -5.60
CA PHE A 489 19.97 14.14 -6.08
C PHE A 489 19.62 13.98 -7.56
N SER A 490 18.65 14.75 -8.07
CA SER A 490 18.30 14.75 -9.50
C SER A 490 19.47 15.25 -10.34
N ILE A 491 20.07 16.38 -9.96
CA ILE A 491 21.29 16.94 -10.60
C ILE A 491 22.44 15.93 -10.54
N ALA A 492 22.61 15.24 -9.41
CA ALA A 492 23.61 14.17 -9.24
C ALA A 492 23.28 12.86 -10.00
N LYS A 493 22.23 12.84 -10.86
CA LYS A 493 21.75 11.67 -11.61
C LYS A 493 21.42 10.46 -10.72
N ARG A 494 20.86 10.72 -9.53
CA ARG A 494 20.41 9.71 -8.56
C ARG A 494 18.89 9.71 -8.44
N GLN A 495 18.21 9.43 -9.55
CA GLN A 495 16.76 9.55 -9.69
C GLN A 495 15.94 8.78 -8.65
N ARG A 496 16.40 7.59 -8.21
CA ARG A 496 15.73 6.84 -7.13
C ARG A 496 15.72 7.60 -5.80
N LYS A 497 16.87 8.21 -5.44
CA LYS A 497 16.96 9.02 -4.21
C LYS A 497 16.17 10.31 -4.38
N ALA A 498 16.26 10.96 -5.55
CA ALA A 498 15.48 12.16 -5.84
C ALA A 498 13.96 11.91 -5.67
N SER A 499 13.46 10.80 -6.24
CA SER A 499 12.06 10.38 -6.12
C SER A 499 11.67 10.11 -4.67
N PHE A 500 12.52 9.41 -3.92
CA PHE A 500 12.27 9.11 -2.50
C PHE A 500 12.16 10.38 -1.65
N TYR A 501 13.09 11.33 -1.80
CA TYR A 501 13.03 12.59 -1.06
C TYR A 501 11.90 13.51 -1.53
N SER A 502 11.46 13.40 -2.79
CA SER A 502 10.27 14.11 -3.29
C SER A 502 9.00 13.60 -2.60
N VAL A 503 8.85 12.28 -2.39
CA VAL A 503 7.73 11.70 -1.63
C VAL A 503 7.76 12.16 -0.16
N LEU A 504 8.93 12.18 0.47
CA LEU A 504 9.05 12.66 1.86
C LEU A 504 8.67 14.15 1.99
N ALA A 505 9.14 14.98 1.04
CA ALA A 505 8.76 16.38 0.98
C ALA A 505 7.26 16.56 0.76
N ALA A 506 6.65 15.78 -0.14
CA ALA A 506 5.21 15.80 -0.40
C ALA A 506 4.39 15.51 0.87
N ASN A 507 4.78 14.48 1.62
CA ASN A 507 4.12 14.14 2.89
C ASN A 507 4.19 15.30 3.90
N ARG A 508 5.30 16.04 3.93
CA ARG A 508 5.48 17.20 4.82
C ARG A 508 4.69 18.41 4.35
N PHE A 509 4.62 18.67 3.04
CA PHE A 509 3.75 19.71 2.47
C PHE A 509 2.28 19.42 2.74
N PHE A 510 1.85 18.16 2.61
CA PHE A 510 0.47 17.75 2.90
C PHE A 510 0.12 17.97 4.38
N LYS A 511 1.04 17.60 5.31
CA LYS A 511 0.87 17.88 6.75
C LYS A 511 0.81 19.37 7.09
N ALA A 512 1.43 20.21 6.27
CA ALA A 512 1.46 21.65 6.45
C ALA A 512 0.33 22.37 5.67
N ASP A 513 -0.68 21.65 5.18
CA ASP A 513 -1.81 22.16 4.41
C ASP A 513 -1.45 22.85 3.07
N ILE A 514 -0.32 22.48 2.46
CA ILE A 514 0.12 22.98 1.14
C ILE A 514 -0.05 21.91 0.07
N ASN A 515 -1.31 21.56 -0.20
CA ASN A 515 -1.68 20.41 -1.03
C ASN A 515 -1.13 20.51 -2.46
N HIS A 516 -1.26 21.67 -3.11
CA HIS A 516 -0.84 21.82 -4.51
C HIS A 516 0.67 21.56 -4.71
N LEU A 517 1.53 21.97 -3.77
CA LEU A 517 2.97 21.66 -3.81
C LEU A 517 3.24 20.20 -3.47
N ALA A 518 2.50 19.62 -2.52
CA ALA A 518 2.58 18.19 -2.23
C ALA A 518 2.29 17.36 -3.49
N ILE A 519 1.23 17.72 -4.20
CA ILE A 519 0.83 17.10 -5.46
C ILE A 519 1.90 17.31 -6.55
N ALA A 520 2.50 18.49 -6.65
CA ALA A 520 3.61 18.71 -7.58
C ALA A 520 4.81 17.80 -7.29
N CYS A 521 5.19 17.62 -6.02
CA CYS A 521 6.23 16.68 -5.59
C CYS A 521 5.87 15.22 -5.88
N TYR A 522 4.60 14.86 -5.72
CA TYR A 522 4.09 13.54 -6.05
C TYR A 522 4.13 13.27 -7.57
N ARG A 523 3.65 14.22 -8.38
CA ARG A 523 3.70 14.14 -9.85
C ARG A 523 5.14 13.97 -10.36
N SER A 524 6.10 14.69 -9.80
CA SER A 524 7.51 14.62 -10.27
C SER A 524 8.18 13.25 -10.04
N CYS A 525 7.71 12.45 -9.09
CA CYS A 525 8.25 11.11 -8.79
C CYS A 525 7.38 9.95 -9.28
N THR A 526 6.23 10.24 -9.89
CA THR A 526 5.20 9.27 -10.28
C THR A 526 5.74 8.22 -11.26
N ALA A 527 6.43 8.63 -12.33
CA ALA A 527 7.03 7.73 -13.31
C ALA A 527 8.06 6.74 -12.74
N MET A 528 8.56 7.00 -11.51
CA MET A 528 9.53 6.12 -10.86
C MET A 528 8.90 5.06 -9.97
N TYR A 529 7.67 5.25 -9.51
CA TYR A 529 7.00 4.34 -8.57
C TYR A 529 5.85 3.54 -9.18
N ILE A 530 5.19 4.06 -10.24
CA ILE A 530 4.19 3.30 -11.01
C ILE A 530 4.79 2.00 -11.57
N ASP A 531 4.05 0.90 -11.49
CA ASP A 531 4.38 -0.46 -11.96
C ASP A 531 5.57 -1.15 -11.27
N ARG A 532 6.10 -0.57 -10.18
CA ARG A 532 7.30 -1.10 -9.50
C ARG A 532 7.02 -1.83 -8.18
N GLN A 533 5.77 -2.02 -7.80
CA GLN A 533 5.32 -2.76 -6.61
C GLN A 533 5.80 -2.14 -5.27
N TRP A 534 5.77 -0.81 -5.15
CA TRP A 534 6.08 -0.10 -3.88
C TRP A 534 4.77 0.27 -3.17
N GLY A 535 4.00 -0.75 -2.78
CA GLY A 535 2.58 -0.62 -2.40
C GLY A 535 2.24 0.39 -1.29
N GLY A 536 3.20 0.82 -0.46
CA GLY A 536 2.97 1.90 0.52
C GLY A 536 2.99 3.31 -0.10
N ILE A 537 3.98 3.58 -0.95
CA ILE A 537 4.17 4.89 -1.58
C ILE A 537 3.15 5.09 -2.71
N GLU A 538 2.90 4.04 -3.51
CA GLU A 538 1.86 4.05 -4.54
C GLU A 538 0.49 4.43 -3.97
N ARG A 539 0.05 3.76 -2.90
CA ARG A 539 -1.26 4.02 -2.30
C ARG A 539 -1.43 5.48 -1.84
N GLN A 540 -0.43 6.04 -1.17
CA GLN A 540 -0.46 7.46 -0.76
C GLN A 540 -0.40 8.42 -1.95
N LEU A 541 0.40 8.08 -2.97
CA LEU A 541 0.53 8.85 -4.20
C LEU A 541 -0.81 8.91 -4.94
N TYR A 542 -1.45 7.75 -5.16
CA TYR A 542 -2.75 7.66 -5.81
C TYR A 542 -3.84 8.36 -5.00
N ALA A 543 -3.93 8.13 -3.68
CA ALA A 543 -4.92 8.80 -2.84
C ALA A 543 -4.79 10.34 -2.88
N SER A 544 -3.56 10.85 -2.91
CA SER A 544 -3.30 12.31 -2.95
C SER A 544 -3.59 12.91 -4.32
N LEU A 545 -3.23 12.21 -5.41
CA LEU A 545 -3.54 12.62 -6.78
C LEU A 545 -5.05 12.58 -7.09
N CYS A 546 -5.79 11.64 -6.51
CA CYS A 546 -7.25 11.53 -6.67
C CYS A 546 -8.04 12.67 -5.99
N ASN A 547 -7.44 13.37 -5.04
CA ASN A 547 -8.06 14.52 -4.37
C ASN A 547 -7.86 15.84 -5.14
N ASP A 548 -6.94 15.90 -6.12
CA ASP A 548 -6.68 17.08 -6.93
C ASP A 548 -7.57 17.09 -8.17
N ALA A 549 -8.74 17.70 -8.05
CA ALA A 549 -9.84 17.69 -9.02
C ALA A 549 -9.56 18.42 -10.35
N SER A 550 -8.31 18.74 -10.71
CA SER A 550 -7.99 19.52 -11.91
C SER A 550 -7.84 18.68 -13.18
N ASP A 551 -7.63 17.36 -13.07
CA ASP A 551 -7.25 16.53 -14.22
C ASP A 551 -7.85 15.11 -14.14
N ALA A 552 -9.19 15.03 -14.24
CA ALA A 552 -9.96 13.79 -14.08
C ALA A 552 -9.60 12.70 -15.11
N THR A 553 -9.13 13.08 -16.30
CA THR A 553 -8.70 12.17 -17.37
C THR A 553 -7.42 11.41 -17.02
N SER A 554 -6.46 12.09 -16.37
CA SER A 554 -5.17 11.52 -15.97
C SER A 554 -5.30 10.53 -14.81
N ALA A 555 -6.35 10.66 -13.98
CA ALA A 555 -6.65 9.74 -12.89
C ALA A 555 -7.27 8.41 -13.36
N ILE A 556 -7.92 8.39 -14.52
CA ILE A 556 -8.58 7.20 -15.09
C ILE A 556 -7.55 6.22 -15.68
N ASP A 557 -6.45 6.71 -16.27
CA ASP A 557 -5.37 5.86 -16.80
C ASP A 557 -4.49 5.24 -15.69
N LEU A 558 -4.50 5.82 -14.49
CA LEU A 558 -3.78 5.32 -13.31
C LEU A 558 -4.54 4.19 -12.56
N SER A 559 -5.68 3.76 -13.10
CA SER A 559 -6.73 3.01 -12.39
C SER A 559 -6.46 1.52 -12.19
N ASP A 560 -5.56 0.87 -12.93
CA ASP A 560 -5.48 -0.61 -12.94
C ASP A 560 -5.06 -1.22 -11.59
N ASP A 561 -4.29 -0.48 -10.76
CA ASP A 561 -3.89 -0.94 -9.43
C ASP A 561 -4.72 -0.31 -8.27
N VAL A 562 -5.27 0.90 -8.44
CA VAL A 562 -6.16 1.55 -7.45
C VAL A 562 -7.50 0.82 -7.33
N GLN A 563 -7.93 0.15 -8.40
CA GLN A 563 -9.09 -0.73 -8.42
C GLN A 563 -9.04 -1.80 -7.30
N LYS A 564 -7.85 -2.29 -6.93
CA LYS A 564 -7.72 -3.48 -6.08
C LYS A 564 -8.10 -3.28 -4.62
N GLU A 565 -8.19 -2.04 -4.11
CA GLU A 565 -8.34 -1.79 -2.66
C GLU A 565 -9.47 -0.80 -2.24
N SER A 566 -10.07 0.02 -3.13
CA SER A 566 -11.20 0.91 -2.72
C SER A 566 -12.20 1.22 -3.84
N LEU A 567 -13.32 0.48 -3.85
CA LEU A 567 -14.47 0.66 -4.76
C LEU A 567 -15.17 2.01 -4.56
N ARG A 568 -15.21 2.51 -3.32
CA ARG A 568 -15.83 3.79 -3.01
C ARG A 568 -15.07 4.97 -3.61
N THR A 569 -13.73 4.93 -3.55
CA THR A 569 -12.88 5.95 -4.18
C THR A 569 -13.06 5.96 -5.69
N PHE A 570 -13.15 4.77 -6.32
CA PHE A 570 -13.47 4.64 -7.73
C PHE A 570 -14.83 5.26 -8.11
N ILE A 571 -15.90 4.97 -7.38
CA ILE A 571 -17.24 5.54 -7.64
C ILE A 571 -17.22 7.07 -7.55
N ILE A 572 -16.53 7.64 -6.55
CA ILE A 572 -16.41 9.11 -6.38
C ILE A 572 -15.67 9.74 -7.57
N ILE A 573 -14.56 9.14 -8.02
CA ILE A 573 -13.77 9.62 -9.16
C ILE A 573 -14.61 9.58 -10.44
N ALA A 574 -15.26 8.46 -10.70
CA ALA A 574 -16.04 8.27 -11.92
C ALA A 574 -17.31 9.15 -11.97
N GLN A 575 -17.99 9.36 -10.83
CA GLN A 575 -19.11 10.31 -10.75
C GLN A 575 -18.67 11.76 -10.98
N ARG A 576 -17.50 12.18 -10.46
CA ARG A 576 -16.96 13.54 -10.70
C ARG A 576 -16.54 13.73 -12.17
N ALA A 577 -15.94 12.71 -12.79
CA ALA A 577 -15.59 12.74 -14.21
C ALA A 577 -16.84 12.82 -15.13
N LEU A 578 -17.94 12.20 -14.72
CA LEU A 578 -19.24 12.29 -15.40
C LEU A 578 -19.92 13.66 -15.21
N GLN A 579 -19.59 14.41 -14.16
CA GLN A 579 -20.12 15.77 -13.92
C GLN A 579 -19.36 16.85 -14.71
N SER A 580 -18.09 16.61 -15.07
CA SER A 580 -17.27 17.54 -15.85
C SER A 580 -17.45 17.42 -17.37
N ASN A 581 -18.02 16.31 -17.85
CA ASN A 581 -18.33 16.10 -19.27
C ASN A 581 -19.85 16.07 -19.48
N ASP A 582 -20.33 16.72 -20.55
CA ASP A 582 -21.74 16.85 -20.92
C ASP A 582 -22.60 15.63 -20.54
N SER A 583 -23.63 15.90 -19.76
CA SER A 583 -24.53 14.95 -19.07
C SER A 583 -25.45 14.12 -19.99
N ARG A 584 -25.04 13.80 -21.23
CA ARG A 584 -25.87 13.10 -22.22
C ARG A 584 -25.18 12.06 -23.10
N LYS A 585 -24.13 11.39 -22.62
CA LYS A 585 -23.65 10.15 -23.28
C LYS A 585 -23.81 8.94 -22.35
N LEU A 586 -24.93 8.23 -22.52
CA LEU A 586 -25.05 6.82 -22.16
C LEU A 586 -23.82 6.07 -22.70
N GLY A 587 -23.03 5.44 -21.82
CA GLY A 587 -21.97 4.52 -22.24
C GLY A 587 -20.58 4.78 -21.66
N PHE A 588 -20.47 5.24 -20.40
CA PHE A 588 -19.19 5.14 -19.70
C PHE A 588 -18.81 3.65 -19.53
N THR A 589 -17.65 3.27 -20.06
CA THR A 589 -17.13 1.90 -20.00
C THR A 589 -16.62 1.61 -18.60
N LEU A 590 -17.17 0.59 -17.94
CA LEU A 590 -16.69 0.18 -16.62
C LEU A 590 -15.43 -0.69 -16.76
N PRO A 591 -14.38 -0.44 -15.99
CA PRO A 591 -13.16 -1.27 -16.03
C PRO A 591 -13.30 -2.59 -15.27
N CYS A 592 -14.31 -2.72 -14.40
CA CYS A 592 -14.67 -3.94 -13.69
C CYS A 592 -16.20 -4.08 -13.57
N PRO A 593 -16.74 -5.31 -13.44
CA PRO A 593 -16.04 -6.59 -13.59
C PRO A 593 -15.55 -6.82 -15.04
N GLN A 594 -14.53 -7.66 -15.18
CA GLN A 594 -13.90 -7.99 -16.47
C GLN A 594 -14.49 -9.28 -17.04
N ILE A 595 -14.52 -9.44 -18.36
CA ILE A 595 -14.92 -10.71 -18.99
C ILE A 595 -13.68 -11.58 -19.15
N GLU A 596 -13.56 -12.66 -18.36
CA GLU A 596 -12.42 -13.58 -18.38
C GLU A 596 -12.85 -14.97 -18.84
N GLY A 597 -12.58 -15.29 -20.11
CA GLY A 597 -12.91 -16.59 -20.70
C GLY A 597 -13.69 -16.46 -22.00
N ASP A 598 -14.23 -17.57 -22.48
CA ASP A 598 -15.00 -17.61 -23.73
C ASP A 598 -16.48 -17.27 -23.49
N ILE A 599 -17.05 -16.48 -24.39
CA ILE A 599 -18.47 -16.12 -24.38
C ILE A 599 -19.23 -17.17 -25.17
N THR A 600 -20.19 -17.80 -24.51
CA THR A 600 -21.10 -18.77 -25.12
C THR A 600 -22.46 -18.15 -25.37
N VAL A 601 -23.01 -18.34 -26.56
CA VAL A 601 -24.34 -17.86 -26.93
C VAL A 601 -25.24 -19.05 -27.21
N ILE A 602 -26.44 -19.04 -26.62
CA ILE A 602 -27.47 -20.06 -26.85
C ILE A 602 -28.67 -19.40 -27.54
N TYR A 603 -29.11 -19.98 -28.65
CA TYR A 603 -30.20 -19.50 -29.50
C TYR A 603 -31.44 -20.35 -29.23
N GLY A 604 -32.57 -19.74 -28.86
CA GLY A 604 -33.83 -20.45 -28.58
C GLY A 604 -33.89 -21.04 -27.17
N GLU A 605 -34.97 -21.76 -26.84
CA GLU A 605 -35.10 -22.46 -25.55
C GLU A 605 -34.26 -23.75 -25.52
N ALA A 606 -33.74 -24.11 -24.34
CA ALA A 606 -32.99 -25.35 -24.14
C ALA A 606 -33.66 -26.19 -23.05
N PRO A 607 -33.63 -27.53 -23.15
CA PRO A 607 -34.21 -28.42 -22.16
C PRO A 607 -33.59 -28.28 -20.77
N SER A 608 -34.35 -28.69 -19.76
CA SER A 608 -34.20 -28.29 -18.34
C SER A 608 -33.05 -28.97 -17.57
N SER A 609 -32.24 -29.81 -18.21
CA SER A 609 -31.24 -30.66 -17.52
C SER A 609 -29.86 -30.00 -17.40
N GLU A 610 -29.29 -30.01 -16.19
CA GLU A 610 -27.93 -29.55 -15.84
C GLU A 610 -26.79 -30.22 -16.64
N THR A 611 -27.09 -31.26 -17.44
CA THR A 611 -26.11 -32.02 -18.22
C THR A 611 -25.72 -31.40 -19.58
N ALA A 612 -26.35 -30.30 -20.01
CA ALA A 612 -26.07 -29.67 -21.32
C ALA A 612 -24.90 -28.67 -21.32
N ARG A 613 -23.88 -28.88 -20.47
CA ARG A 613 -22.65 -28.08 -20.45
C ARG A 613 -21.45 -29.02 -20.64
N PHE A 614 -20.38 -28.50 -21.25
CA PHE A 614 -19.07 -29.12 -21.56
C PHE A 614 -18.91 -29.71 -22.97
N TYR A 615 -18.61 -28.84 -23.94
CA TYR A 615 -18.00 -29.18 -25.22
C TYR A 615 -16.48 -29.23 -25.11
N THR A 616 -15.90 -30.40 -24.90
CA THR A 616 -14.46 -30.62 -25.11
C THR A 616 -14.24 -32.10 -25.35
N THR A 617 -14.00 -32.51 -26.61
CA THR A 617 -12.99 -33.52 -27.07
C THR A 617 -13.35 -34.39 -28.29
N ALA A 618 -14.59 -34.48 -28.78
CA ALA A 618 -14.95 -35.34 -29.94
C ALA A 618 -15.17 -34.57 -31.26
N ASP A 619 -15.07 -35.26 -32.41
CA ASP A 619 -15.42 -34.80 -33.77
C ASP A 619 -16.95 -34.65 -33.93
N TRP A 620 -17.56 -33.84 -33.06
CA TRP A 620 -19.01 -33.66 -32.96
C TRP A 620 -19.68 -33.24 -34.27
N GLU A 621 -18.96 -32.54 -35.15
CA GLU A 621 -19.51 -32.12 -36.45
C GLU A 621 -19.92 -33.32 -37.32
N ASN A 622 -19.17 -34.43 -37.27
CA ASN A 622 -19.50 -35.64 -38.01
C ASN A 622 -20.70 -36.37 -37.38
N LEU A 623 -20.80 -36.36 -36.05
CA LEU A 623 -21.89 -36.95 -35.28
C LEU A 623 -23.21 -36.17 -35.44
N GLU A 624 -23.15 -34.84 -35.39
CA GLU A 624 -24.29 -33.93 -35.67
C GLU A 624 -24.79 -34.12 -37.10
N ARG A 625 -23.87 -34.17 -38.07
CA ARG A 625 -24.20 -34.39 -39.48
C ARG A 625 -24.84 -35.78 -39.69
N ALA A 626 -24.34 -36.81 -39.02
CA ALA A 626 -24.90 -38.17 -39.08
C ALA A 626 -26.31 -38.23 -38.50
N ALA A 627 -26.51 -37.66 -37.30
CA ALA A 627 -27.81 -37.60 -36.64
C ALA A 627 -28.84 -36.81 -37.47
N PHE A 628 -28.42 -35.66 -38.03
CA PHE A 628 -29.28 -34.85 -38.89
C PHE A 628 -29.74 -35.63 -40.13
N HIS A 629 -28.83 -36.26 -40.88
CA HIS A 629 -29.19 -36.99 -42.10
C HIS A 629 -30.06 -38.23 -41.82
N ALA A 630 -29.96 -38.85 -40.64
CA ALA A 630 -30.85 -39.95 -40.25
C ALA A 630 -32.34 -39.51 -40.19
N VAL A 631 -32.59 -38.24 -39.85
CA VAL A 631 -33.93 -37.66 -39.76
C VAL A 631 -34.34 -36.91 -41.03
N ALA A 632 -33.44 -36.11 -41.60
CA ALA A 632 -33.68 -35.22 -42.74
C ALA A 632 -33.49 -35.89 -44.12
N GLY A 633 -32.82 -37.04 -44.16
CA GLY A 633 -32.40 -37.71 -45.40
C GLY A 633 -31.02 -37.28 -45.90
N PRO A 634 -30.32 -38.14 -46.68
CA PRO A 634 -28.94 -37.91 -47.11
C PRO A 634 -28.78 -36.81 -48.17
N THR A 635 -29.85 -36.45 -48.88
CA THR A 635 -29.84 -35.43 -49.94
C THR A 635 -30.13 -34.01 -49.43
N THR A 636 -30.57 -33.87 -48.18
CA THR A 636 -30.91 -32.58 -47.57
C THR A 636 -29.63 -31.84 -47.16
N PRO A 637 -29.40 -30.58 -47.56
CA PRO A 637 -28.18 -29.86 -47.21
C PRO A 637 -28.09 -29.68 -45.69
N PHE A 638 -27.01 -30.19 -45.10
CA PHE A 638 -26.74 -30.01 -43.68
C PHE A 638 -26.46 -28.53 -43.38
N ARG A 639 -27.35 -27.89 -42.63
CA ARG A 639 -27.14 -26.58 -42.01
C ARG A 639 -27.11 -26.83 -40.50
N LEU A 640 -25.96 -26.59 -39.85
CA LEU A 640 -25.83 -26.82 -38.40
C LEU A 640 -26.97 -26.11 -37.65
N PRO A 641 -27.88 -26.84 -36.98
CA PRO A 641 -28.78 -26.29 -35.98
C PRO A 641 -27.97 -26.16 -34.68
N SER A 642 -26.87 -25.40 -34.70
CA SER A 642 -26.10 -25.17 -33.48
C SER A 642 -26.86 -24.18 -32.61
N LEU A 643 -27.73 -24.72 -31.76
CA LEU A 643 -28.37 -24.01 -30.65
C LEU A 643 -27.34 -23.30 -29.77
N VAL A 644 -26.07 -23.70 -29.81
CA VAL A 644 -24.97 -23.12 -29.02
C VAL A 644 -23.82 -22.65 -29.92
N ALA A 645 -23.25 -21.48 -29.62
CA ALA A 645 -22.08 -20.93 -30.26
C ALA A 645 -21.02 -20.52 -29.24
N SER A 646 -19.77 -20.92 -29.50
CA SER A 646 -18.58 -20.61 -28.69
C SER A 646 -17.40 -20.27 -29.61
N SER A 647 -16.22 -19.99 -29.03
CA SER A 647 -14.97 -19.77 -29.78
C SER A 647 -14.51 -20.95 -30.62
N SER A 648 -14.90 -22.17 -30.25
CA SER A 648 -14.58 -23.38 -31.01
C SER A 648 -15.52 -23.61 -32.20
N THR A 649 -16.67 -22.95 -32.25
CA THR A 649 -17.64 -23.10 -33.36
C THR A 649 -17.35 -22.16 -34.54
N ASN A 650 -17.85 -22.51 -35.73
CA ASN A 650 -17.74 -21.65 -36.91
C ASN A 650 -18.78 -20.50 -36.86
N ASN A 651 -18.34 -19.32 -36.42
CA ASN A 651 -19.20 -18.15 -36.23
C ASN A 651 -19.17 -17.14 -37.40
N ARG A 652 -18.85 -17.56 -38.62
CA ARG A 652 -18.74 -16.63 -39.78
C ARG A 652 -20.09 -16.10 -40.27
N ARG A 653 -21.21 -16.70 -39.85
CA ARG A 653 -22.56 -16.35 -40.26
C ARG A 653 -23.44 -16.12 -39.03
N GLN A 654 -24.40 -15.23 -39.17
CA GLN A 654 -25.44 -15.00 -38.16
C GLN A 654 -26.34 -16.23 -38.07
N ARG A 655 -26.70 -16.61 -36.84
CA ARG A 655 -27.68 -17.67 -36.57
C ARG A 655 -29.04 -17.05 -36.30
N ALA A 656 -30.08 -17.89 -36.24
CA ALA A 656 -31.46 -17.45 -36.02
C ALA A 656 -31.94 -17.77 -34.60
N VAL A 657 -32.89 -16.97 -34.07
CA VAL A 657 -33.66 -17.25 -32.85
C VAL A 657 -35.15 -17.15 -33.17
N PRO A 658 -35.98 -18.09 -32.71
CA PRO A 658 -37.43 -17.97 -32.83
C PRO A 658 -38.01 -16.78 -32.06
N VAL A 659 -39.03 -16.14 -32.64
CA VAL A 659 -39.82 -15.11 -31.95
C VAL A 659 -40.35 -15.64 -30.61
N GLY A 660 -40.16 -14.88 -29.54
CA GLY A 660 -40.67 -15.21 -28.20
C GLY A 660 -39.81 -16.20 -27.42
N GLU A 661 -38.70 -16.70 -27.95
CA GLU A 661 -37.74 -17.55 -27.24
C GLU A 661 -36.50 -16.77 -26.78
N ARG A 662 -35.80 -17.25 -25.75
CA ARG A 662 -34.62 -16.54 -25.20
C ARG A 662 -33.39 -16.68 -26.08
N TYR A 663 -32.76 -15.54 -26.40
CA TYR A 663 -31.36 -15.43 -26.80
C TYR A 663 -30.51 -15.25 -25.54
N ARG A 664 -29.66 -16.22 -25.22
CA ARG A 664 -28.90 -16.27 -23.98
C ARG A 664 -27.42 -16.07 -24.23
N VAL A 665 -26.79 -15.21 -23.45
CA VAL A 665 -25.34 -14.98 -23.49
C VAL A 665 -24.77 -15.35 -22.13
N LEU A 666 -23.90 -16.36 -22.11
CA LEU A 666 -23.15 -16.77 -20.95
C LEU A 666 -21.80 -16.05 -20.93
N CYS A 667 -21.62 -15.17 -19.95
CA CYS A 667 -20.43 -14.34 -19.77
C CYS A 667 -19.75 -14.67 -18.43
N PRO A 668 -18.49 -15.13 -18.43
CA PRO A 668 -17.71 -15.25 -17.21
C PRO A 668 -17.25 -13.86 -16.74
N LEU A 669 -17.85 -13.35 -15.66
CA LEU A 669 -17.52 -12.06 -15.05
C LEU A 669 -16.53 -12.28 -13.91
N HIS A 670 -15.34 -11.68 -14.04
CA HIS A 670 -14.27 -11.70 -13.07
C HIS A 670 -14.26 -10.40 -12.25
N ASN A 671 -14.17 -10.54 -10.92
CA ASN A 671 -13.88 -9.45 -10.01
C ASN A 671 -12.37 -9.42 -9.70
N PRO A 672 -11.59 -8.49 -10.28
CA PRO A 672 -10.16 -8.38 -9.98
C PRO A 672 -9.85 -7.62 -8.68
N LEU A 673 -10.87 -7.16 -7.94
CA LEU A 673 -10.69 -6.38 -6.72
C LEU A 673 -10.53 -7.30 -5.50
N SER A 674 -9.86 -6.79 -4.45
CA SER A 674 -9.73 -7.48 -3.15
C SER A 674 -10.96 -7.30 -2.25
N ILE A 675 -12.04 -6.74 -2.79
CA ILE A 675 -13.31 -6.44 -2.12
C ILE A 675 -14.47 -6.96 -2.98
N PRO A 676 -15.61 -7.34 -2.36
CA PRO A 676 -16.76 -7.83 -3.11
C PRO A 676 -17.37 -6.74 -4.00
N LEU A 677 -17.87 -7.14 -5.17
CA LEU A 677 -18.61 -6.27 -6.09
C LEU A 677 -20.10 -6.54 -5.96
N SER A 678 -20.89 -5.51 -5.60
CA SER A 678 -22.35 -5.56 -5.67
C SER A 678 -22.85 -4.86 -6.93
N LEU A 679 -23.40 -5.66 -7.83
CA LEU A 679 -23.93 -5.26 -9.12
C LEU A 679 -25.45 -5.29 -9.08
N THR A 680 -26.09 -4.32 -9.71
CA THR A 680 -27.56 -4.22 -9.81
C THR A 680 -28.00 -3.91 -11.24
N ASN A 681 -29.21 -4.35 -11.58
CA ASN A 681 -29.83 -4.14 -12.90
C ASN A 681 -28.98 -4.60 -14.10
N LEU A 682 -28.36 -5.79 -14.02
CA LEU A 682 -27.53 -6.31 -15.11
C LEU A 682 -28.41 -6.75 -16.28
N ARG A 683 -28.23 -6.17 -17.47
CA ARG A 683 -28.97 -6.55 -18.69
C ARG A 683 -28.12 -6.46 -19.95
N LEU A 684 -28.48 -7.20 -20.99
CA LEU A 684 -27.82 -7.08 -22.30
C LEU A 684 -28.12 -5.72 -22.94
N ARG A 685 -27.08 -5.08 -23.47
CA ARG A 685 -27.19 -3.86 -24.27
C ARG A 685 -27.32 -4.23 -25.75
N ILE A 686 -28.40 -3.75 -26.37
CA ILE A 686 -28.66 -3.94 -27.80
C ILE A 686 -28.00 -2.79 -28.56
N ALA A 687 -27.06 -3.13 -29.45
CA ALA A 687 -26.33 -2.18 -30.28
C ALA A 687 -27.19 -1.67 -31.46
N HIS A 688 -27.89 -2.61 -32.08
CA HIS A 688 -28.80 -2.35 -33.20
C HIS A 688 -29.90 -3.42 -33.23
N ALA A 689 -31.09 -3.02 -33.66
CA ALA A 689 -32.21 -3.89 -33.96
C ALA A 689 -32.92 -3.38 -35.21
N ALA A 690 -33.31 -4.28 -36.11
CA ALA A 690 -34.12 -3.96 -37.28
C ALA A 690 -35.51 -4.60 -37.14
N THR A 691 -36.55 -3.90 -37.61
CA THR A 691 -37.92 -4.41 -37.62
C THR A 691 -38.29 -5.00 -38.99
N LEU A 692 -39.27 -5.89 -39.04
CA LEU A 692 -39.75 -6.49 -40.29
C LEU A 692 -40.31 -5.43 -41.27
N ASP A 693 -40.93 -4.38 -40.75
CA ASP A 693 -41.59 -3.31 -41.52
C ASP A 693 -40.67 -2.13 -41.86
N GLY A 694 -39.39 -2.19 -41.48
CA GLY A 694 -38.42 -1.09 -41.68
C GLY A 694 -38.62 0.14 -40.78
N SER A 695 -39.59 0.09 -39.86
CA SER A 695 -39.81 1.11 -38.83
C SER A 695 -38.67 1.16 -37.80
N ALA A 696 -38.47 2.31 -37.15
CA ALA A 696 -37.48 2.46 -36.10
C ALA A 696 -37.81 1.54 -34.90
N PRO A 697 -36.82 0.81 -34.34
CA PRO A 697 -37.06 -0.11 -33.23
C PRO A 697 -37.51 0.65 -31.98
N THR A 698 -38.66 0.30 -31.42
CA THR A 698 -39.14 0.79 -30.12
C THR A 698 -38.62 -0.11 -28.99
N GLY A 699 -38.65 0.37 -27.73
CA GLY A 699 -38.25 -0.41 -26.55
C GLY A 699 -39.03 -1.72 -26.32
N SER A 700 -40.09 -1.95 -27.09
CA SER A 700 -40.87 -3.19 -27.12
C SER A 700 -40.41 -4.19 -28.19
N THR A 701 -39.38 -3.91 -28.99
CA THR A 701 -38.92 -4.80 -30.07
C THR A 701 -38.15 -6.02 -29.53
N ILE A 702 -37.39 -5.82 -28.45
CA ILE A 702 -36.60 -6.84 -27.78
C ILE A 702 -36.69 -6.61 -26.28
N HIS A 703 -37.06 -7.65 -25.54
CA HIS A 703 -37.17 -7.59 -24.09
C HIS A 703 -35.91 -8.20 -23.44
N CYS A 704 -35.01 -7.37 -22.93
CA CYS A 704 -33.83 -7.82 -22.17
C CYS A 704 -34.21 -8.11 -20.72
N LEU A 705 -33.99 -9.35 -20.25
CA LEU A 705 -34.20 -9.72 -18.85
C LEU A 705 -33.07 -9.12 -18.00
N ALA A 706 -33.44 -8.47 -16.89
CA ALA A 706 -32.50 -7.88 -15.96
C ALA A 706 -32.29 -8.81 -14.75
N ILE A 707 -31.04 -8.98 -14.33
CA ILE A 707 -30.71 -9.54 -13.02
C ILE A 707 -30.70 -8.40 -12.03
N GLU A 708 -31.61 -8.44 -11.04
CA GLU A 708 -31.80 -7.34 -10.09
C GLU A 708 -30.55 -7.09 -9.24
N ARG A 709 -29.91 -8.16 -8.74
CA ARG A 709 -28.69 -8.07 -7.93
C ARG A 709 -27.78 -9.27 -8.14
N LEU A 710 -26.48 -9.01 -8.25
CA LEU A 710 -25.42 -10.02 -8.32
C LEU A 710 -24.23 -9.58 -7.49
N ASN A 711 -23.77 -10.45 -6.59
CA ASN A 711 -22.54 -10.23 -5.83
C ASN A 711 -21.41 -11.10 -6.38
N ILE A 712 -20.25 -10.50 -6.64
CA ILE A 712 -19.05 -11.23 -7.07
C ILE A 712 -17.99 -11.09 -5.99
N GLU A 713 -17.58 -12.22 -5.41
CA GLU A 713 -16.56 -12.28 -4.36
C GLU A 713 -15.20 -11.76 -4.85
N PRO A 714 -14.31 -11.28 -3.95
CA PRO A 714 -12.97 -10.83 -4.30
C PRO A 714 -12.18 -11.86 -5.11
N ASN A 715 -11.47 -11.42 -6.15
CA ASN A 715 -10.61 -12.26 -7.00
C ASN A 715 -11.31 -13.54 -7.53
N SER A 716 -12.61 -13.48 -7.78
CA SER A 716 -13.40 -14.62 -8.21
C SER A 716 -14.08 -14.37 -9.56
N THR A 717 -14.36 -15.47 -10.28
CA THR A 717 -15.06 -15.44 -11.57
C THR A 717 -16.37 -16.20 -11.45
N ILE A 718 -17.46 -15.56 -11.85
CA ILE A 718 -18.81 -16.16 -11.87
C ILE A 718 -19.30 -16.20 -13.31
N LEU A 719 -19.86 -17.34 -13.74
CA LEU A 719 -20.52 -17.47 -15.04
C LEU A 719 -21.96 -16.93 -14.94
N VAL A 720 -22.25 -15.84 -15.63
CA VAL A 720 -23.56 -15.18 -15.62
C VAL A 720 -24.29 -15.44 -16.93
N GLU A 721 -25.57 -15.82 -16.85
CA GLU A 721 -26.46 -15.98 -18.01
C GLU A 721 -27.38 -14.76 -18.13
N LEU A 722 -27.24 -14.00 -19.23
CA LEU A 722 -28.09 -12.85 -19.54
C LEU A 722 -28.94 -13.17 -20.77
N SER A 723 -30.20 -12.73 -20.79
CA SER A 723 -31.17 -13.11 -21.83
C SER A 723 -31.82 -11.91 -22.51
N ALA A 724 -32.09 -12.04 -23.80
CA ALA A 724 -32.94 -11.14 -24.59
C ALA A 724 -34.04 -11.94 -25.30
N ILE A 725 -35.26 -11.42 -25.36
CA ILE A 725 -36.40 -12.09 -26.00
C ILE A 725 -36.89 -11.22 -27.17
N PRO A 726 -36.65 -11.63 -28.44
CA PRO A 726 -37.13 -10.89 -29.61
C PRO A 726 -38.65 -11.02 -29.74
N GLN A 727 -39.32 -9.91 -30.02
CA GLN A 727 -40.77 -9.87 -30.27
C GLN A 727 -41.09 -10.08 -31.76
N ALA A 728 -42.37 -10.27 -32.08
CA ALA A 728 -42.83 -10.64 -33.42
C ALA A 728 -42.46 -9.64 -34.53
N ASN A 729 -42.25 -8.37 -34.19
CA ASN A 729 -41.85 -7.33 -35.14
C ASN A 729 -40.33 -7.21 -35.34
N CYS A 730 -39.51 -7.99 -34.62
CA CYS A 730 -38.05 -7.98 -34.73
C CYS A 730 -37.59 -8.84 -35.91
N LYS A 731 -36.68 -8.31 -36.74
CA LYS A 731 -36.07 -9.00 -37.88
C LYS A 731 -34.66 -9.50 -37.58
N GLU A 732 -33.84 -8.65 -36.97
CA GLU A 732 -32.46 -8.96 -36.57
C GLU A 732 -32.00 -8.01 -35.47
N PHE A 733 -31.03 -8.44 -34.66
CA PHE A 733 -30.44 -7.61 -33.61
C PHE A 733 -29.00 -8.02 -33.27
N ALA A 734 -28.26 -7.10 -32.64
CA ALA A 734 -26.90 -7.34 -32.18
C ALA A 734 -26.67 -6.83 -30.75
N VAL A 735 -25.85 -7.55 -30.01
CA VAL A 735 -25.43 -7.24 -28.63
C VAL A 735 -23.99 -6.74 -28.62
N ASP A 736 -23.71 -5.66 -27.90
CA ASP A 736 -22.35 -5.09 -27.80
C ASP A 736 -21.85 -4.89 -26.36
N GLY A 737 -22.70 -5.11 -25.35
CA GLY A 737 -22.35 -4.81 -23.96
C GLY A 737 -23.33 -5.38 -22.94
N ILE A 738 -22.95 -5.24 -21.67
CA ILE A 738 -23.78 -5.46 -20.49
C ILE A 738 -23.94 -4.12 -19.81
N GLU A 739 -25.17 -3.66 -19.66
CA GLU A 739 -25.49 -2.49 -18.85
C GLU A 739 -25.62 -2.92 -17.38
N VAL A 740 -24.97 -2.19 -16.47
CA VAL A 740 -24.91 -2.55 -15.05
C VAL A 740 -24.74 -1.30 -14.18
N GLN A 741 -25.21 -1.40 -12.93
CA GLN A 741 -24.98 -0.42 -11.88
C GLN A 741 -24.17 -1.03 -10.74
N ILE A 742 -23.07 -0.39 -10.35
CA ILE A 742 -22.21 -0.81 -9.23
C ILE A 742 -22.59 0.00 -7.98
N GLU A 743 -22.78 -0.68 -6.85
CA GLU A 743 -23.10 -0.07 -5.55
C GLU A 743 -21.95 -0.24 -4.55
N SER A 744 -21.69 0.76 -3.70
CA SER A 744 -20.78 0.62 -2.55
C SER A 744 -21.49 0.08 -1.31
N ASP A 745 -20.86 -0.85 -0.59
CA ASP A 745 -21.37 -1.36 0.70
C ASP A 745 -21.17 -0.35 1.84
N ASP A 746 -22.27 -0.03 2.54
CA ASP A 746 -22.29 0.87 3.70
C ASP A 746 -22.01 0.09 4.99
N SER A 747 -20.74 0.07 5.42
CA SER A 747 -20.35 -0.47 6.73
C SER A 747 -20.31 0.59 7.85
N GLN A 748 -20.53 1.88 7.55
CA GLN A 748 -20.33 2.99 8.52
C GLN A 748 -21.46 4.05 8.55
N GLY A 749 -22.67 3.74 8.07
CA GLY A 749 -23.81 4.66 8.17
C GLY A 749 -23.70 5.94 7.32
N GLN A 750 -22.88 5.94 6.28
CA GLN A 750 -22.82 7.01 5.28
C GLN A 750 -23.74 6.72 4.10
N GLN A 751 -23.95 7.69 3.21
CA GLN A 751 -24.89 7.61 2.10
C GLN A 751 -24.40 6.63 1.01
N LYS A 752 -25.25 5.66 0.64
CA LYS A 752 -24.99 4.66 -0.42
C LYS A 752 -24.72 5.32 -1.77
N MET A 753 -23.56 5.06 -2.36
CA MET A 753 -23.15 5.62 -3.64
C MET A 753 -23.26 4.55 -4.74
N SER A 754 -23.73 4.94 -5.93
CA SER A 754 -23.82 4.03 -7.07
C SER A 754 -23.46 4.71 -8.39
N ILE A 755 -22.97 3.93 -9.35
CA ILE A 755 -22.64 4.40 -10.70
C ILE A 755 -23.16 3.43 -11.76
N GLN A 756 -23.81 3.96 -12.79
CA GLN A 756 -24.26 3.20 -13.96
C GLN A 756 -23.22 3.26 -15.06
N GLY A 757 -22.96 2.13 -15.71
CA GLY A 757 -22.04 2.05 -16.84
C GLY A 757 -22.23 0.80 -17.67
N VAL A 758 -21.32 0.58 -18.61
CA VAL A 758 -21.40 -0.54 -19.56
C VAL A 758 -20.11 -1.34 -19.56
N ILE A 759 -20.25 -2.67 -19.48
CA ILE A 759 -19.15 -3.61 -19.71
C ILE A 759 -19.20 -4.03 -21.18
N PRO A 760 -18.17 -3.78 -21.99
CA PRO A 760 -18.20 -4.10 -23.42
C PRO A 760 -18.07 -5.61 -23.62
N VAL A 761 -18.95 -6.19 -24.41
CA VAL A 761 -18.91 -7.62 -24.77
C VAL A 761 -18.29 -7.73 -26.14
N ARG A 762 -17.08 -8.29 -26.21
CA ARG A 762 -16.33 -8.45 -27.46
C ARG A 762 -15.98 -9.91 -27.69
N VAL A 763 -16.24 -10.38 -28.90
CA VAL A 763 -15.87 -11.72 -29.37
C VAL A 763 -14.80 -11.62 -30.44
N ARG A 764 -13.95 -12.63 -30.52
CA ARG A 764 -12.90 -12.74 -31.54
C ARG A 764 -13.07 -14.08 -32.27
N GLY A 765 -13.08 -14.03 -33.61
CA GLY A 765 -13.18 -15.25 -34.42
C GLY A 765 -11.88 -16.03 -34.44
N GLN A 766 -11.85 -17.15 -35.17
CA GLN A 766 -10.66 -18.00 -35.28
C GLN A 766 -9.51 -17.28 -35.99
N ARG A 767 -8.27 -17.56 -35.59
CA ARG A 767 -7.07 -17.01 -36.22
C ARG A 767 -6.93 -17.54 -37.65
N LEU A 768 -6.74 -16.64 -38.60
CA LEU A 768 -6.48 -16.98 -40.00
C LEU A 768 -4.99 -17.25 -40.17
N ASN A 769 -4.64 -18.42 -40.71
CA ASN A 769 -3.26 -18.84 -40.95
C ASN A 769 -3.03 -19.24 -42.41
N ASN A 770 -3.92 -18.86 -43.33
CA ASN A 770 -3.92 -19.40 -44.69
C ASN A 770 -2.93 -18.66 -45.60
N THR A 771 -2.62 -17.39 -45.30
CA THR A 771 -1.62 -16.62 -46.06
C THR A 771 -0.45 -16.13 -45.20
N PRO A 772 0.76 -15.96 -45.77
CA PRO A 772 1.91 -15.41 -45.04
C PRO A 772 1.66 -14.00 -44.47
N LYS A 773 0.77 -13.22 -45.11
CA LYS A 773 0.32 -11.91 -44.60
C LYS A 773 -0.56 -12.07 -43.37
N GLU A 774 -1.52 -12.99 -43.38
CA GLU A 774 -2.38 -13.29 -42.23
C GLU A 774 -1.59 -13.81 -41.02
N ILE A 775 -0.57 -14.65 -41.27
CA ILE A 775 0.31 -15.18 -40.21
C ILE A 775 1.12 -14.04 -39.55
N LYS A 776 1.72 -13.16 -40.37
CA LYS A 776 2.52 -12.01 -39.88
C LYS A 776 1.69 -10.95 -39.16
N GLN A 777 0.46 -10.69 -39.63
CA GLN A 777 -0.43 -9.67 -39.06
C GLN A 777 -1.33 -10.19 -37.94
N MET A 778 -1.29 -11.49 -37.63
CA MET A 778 -2.23 -12.14 -36.70
C MET A 778 -3.69 -11.78 -37.07
N ALA A 779 -4.11 -12.06 -38.30
CA ALA A 779 -5.48 -11.78 -38.75
C ALA A 779 -6.49 -12.78 -38.15
N TYR A 780 -7.72 -12.35 -37.89
CA TYR A 780 -8.78 -13.17 -37.32
C TYR A 780 -10.04 -13.12 -38.19
N ALA A 781 -10.78 -14.22 -38.25
CA ALA A 781 -12.06 -14.29 -38.96
C ALA A 781 -13.13 -13.43 -38.26
N LYS A 782 -14.12 -12.98 -39.03
CA LYS A 782 -15.32 -12.31 -38.48
C LYS A 782 -16.11 -13.29 -37.60
N ASP A 783 -16.56 -12.83 -36.44
CA ASP A 783 -17.36 -13.60 -35.49
C ASP A 783 -18.71 -12.92 -35.28
N GLU A 784 -19.78 -13.58 -35.74
CA GLU A 784 -21.16 -13.09 -35.73
C GLU A 784 -21.97 -13.66 -34.57
N ARG A 785 -21.36 -14.27 -33.53
CA ARG A 785 -22.14 -14.92 -32.48
C ARG A 785 -22.99 -13.97 -31.63
N LEU A 786 -22.61 -12.68 -31.58
CA LEU A 786 -23.36 -11.62 -30.89
C LEU A 786 -24.43 -10.95 -31.78
N SER A 787 -24.58 -11.42 -33.03
CA SER A 787 -25.54 -10.93 -34.01
C SER A 787 -26.50 -12.05 -34.40
N CYS A 788 -27.80 -11.76 -34.43
CA CYS A 788 -28.81 -12.79 -34.66
C CYS A 788 -29.96 -12.30 -35.55
N THR A 789 -30.50 -13.20 -36.37
CA THR A 789 -31.73 -13.01 -37.14
C THR A 789 -32.91 -13.63 -36.39
N VAL A 790 -34.12 -13.13 -36.61
CA VAL A 790 -35.32 -13.61 -35.93
C VAL A 790 -36.21 -14.36 -36.92
N VAL A 791 -36.63 -15.59 -36.56
CA VAL A 791 -37.51 -16.43 -37.38
C VAL A 791 -38.91 -16.53 -36.79
N PRO A 792 -39.97 -16.54 -37.64
CA PRO A 792 -41.35 -16.53 -37.16
C PRO A 792 -41.84 -17.90 -36.63
N SER A 793 -41.28 -19.00 -37.13
CA SER A 793 -41.60 -20.37 -36.70
C SER A 793 -40.88 -20.71 -35.39
N LYS A 794 -41.59 -21.34 -34.45
CA LYS A 794 -40.98 -21.90 -33.23
C LYS A 794 -40.12 -23.12 -33.58
N TRP A 795 -39.31 -23.58 -32.61
CA TRP A 795 -38.54 -24.81 -32.78
C TRP A 795 -39.14 -25.96 -31.96
N PRO A 796 -39.02 -27.22 -32.43
CA PRO A 796 -39.43 -28.37 -31.67
C PRO A 796 -38.50 -28.51 -30.47
N LEU A 797 -39.06 -28.87 -29.31
CA LEU A 797 -38.35 -28.96 -28.04
C LEU A 797 -38.66 -30.28 -27.35
N LEU A 798 -37.61 -31.07 -27.10
CA LEU A 798 -37.68 -32.30 -26.30
C LEU A 798 -36.92 -32.11 -24.99
N ASP A 799 -37.56 -32.42 -23.86
CA ASP A 799 -36.90 -32.58 -22.56
C ASP A 799 -36.42 -34.02 -22.41
N VAL A 800 -35.13 -34.19 -22.12
CA VAL A 800 -34.47 -35.50 -22.09
C VAL A 800 -33.94 -35.75 -20.69
N LYS A 801 -34.53 -36.71 -19.97
CA LYS A 801 -34.16 -37.10 -18.62
C LYS A 801 -33.43 -38.43 -18.64
N VAL A 802 -32.19 -38.41 -18.16
CA VAL A 802 -31.33 -39.59 -18.11
C VAL A 802 -31.34 -40.13 -16.69
N PHE A 803 -31.86 -41.34 -16.50
CA PHE A 803 -31.79 -42.01 -15.21
C PHE A 803 -30.43 -42.68 -15.07
N ARG A 804 -29.57 -42.11 -14.22
CA ARG A 804 -28.28 -42.68 -13.86
C ARG A 804 -28.35 -43.31 -12.47
N PRO A 805 -27.93 -44.56 -12.27
CA PRO A 805 -27.33 -44.95 -10.99
C PRO A 805 -26.06 -44.10 -10.78
N ALA A 806 -25.65 -43.85 -9.54
CA ALA A 806 -24.42 -43.13 -9.14
C ALA A 806 -23.18 -43.48 -10.04
N PRO A 807 -22.12 -42.63 -10.14
CA PRO A 807 -21.01 -42.83 -11.07
C PRO A 807 -20.51 -44.27 -11.06
N ILE A 808 -20.74 -44.97 -12.17
CA ILE A 808 -20.41 -46.38 -12.31
C ILE A 808 -18.93 -46.45 -12.71
N LYS A 809 -18.12 -47.09 -11.86
CA LYS A 809 -16.81 -47.58 -12.31
C LYS A 809 -17.07 -48.75 -13.25
N VAL A 810 -16.65 -48.61 -14.51
CA VAL A 810 -16.90 -49.60 -15.56
C VAL A 810 -15.58 -50.23 -15.96
N PHE A 811 -15.53 -51.55 -16.03
CA PHE A 811 -14.34 -52.30 -16.49
C PHE A 811 -14.29 -52.36 -18.02
N CYS A 812 -13.09 -52.57 -18.59
CA CYS A 812 -12.95 -52.83 -20.02
C CYS A 812 -13.88 -53.98 -20.44
N ASP A 813 -14.54 -53.83 -21.59
CA ASP A 813 -15.51 -54.78 -22.15
C ASP A 813 -16.86 -54.98 -21.41
N GLN A 814 -17.12 -54.25 -20.31
CA GLN A 814 -18.38 -54.34 -19.58
C GLN A 814 -19.56 -53.66 -20.31
N ALA A 815 -20.73 -54.31 -20.32
CA ALA A 815 -21.97 -53.73 -20.84
C ALA A 815 -22.68 -52.86 -19.78
N ILE A 816 -23.17 -51.69 -20.21
CA ILE A 816 -23.86 -50.68 -19.40
C ILE A 816 -25.24 -50.44 -19.99
N LYS A 817 -26.27 -50.39 -19.14
CA LYS A 817 -27.63 -50.01 -19.53
C LYS A 817 -27.95 -48.59 -19.07
N LEU A 818 -28.47 -47.77 -19.97
CA LEU A 818 -28.94 -46.41 -19.68
C LEU A 818 -30.40 -46.26 -20.08
N ILE A 819 -31.17 -45.65 -19.19
CA ILE A 819 -32.59 -45.38 -19.39
C ILE A 819 -32.74 -43.87 -19.61
N VAL A 820 -33.35 -43.50 -20.73
CA VAL A 820 -33.56 -42.11 -21.13
C VAL A 820 -35.05 -41.88 -21.40
N ASP A 821 -35.68 -41.06 -20.57
CA ASP A 821 -37.05 -40.61 -20.81
C ASP A 821 -37.01 -39.33 -21.64
N VAL A 822 -37.74 -39.34 -22.76
CA VAL A 822 -37.85 -38.21 -23.69
C VAL A 822 -39.29 -37.72 -23.68
N GLU A 823 -39.49 -36.45 -23.37
CA GLU A 823 -40.79 -35.78 -23.31
C GLU A 823 -40.84 -34.62 -24.31
N ASN A 824 -41.88 -34.56 -25.15
CA ASN A 824 -42.08 -33.40 -26.02
C ASN A 824 -42.69 -32.23 -25.24
N THR A 825 -41.87 -31.24 -24.91
CA THR A 825 -42.27 -30.02 -24.19
C THR A 825 -42.50 -28.83 -25.12
N GLY A 826 -42.28 -29.01 -26.42
CA GLY A 826 -42.48 -28.01 -27.45
C GLY A 826 -43.94 -27.76 -27.82
N SER A 827 -44.15 -26.82 -28.75
CA SER A 827 -45.48 -26.45 -29.26
C SER A 827 -45.91 -27.21 -30.52
N GLU A 828 -45.10 -28.15 -30.99
CA GLU A 828 -45.31 -28.89 -32.24
C GLU A 828 -45.02 -30.38 -32.03
N GLU A 829 -45.68 -31.24 -32.82
CA GLU A 829 -45.43 -32.68 -32.82
C GLU A 829 -44.06 -33.02 -33.43
N VAL A 830 -43.34 -33.95 -32.81
CA VAL A 830 -42.07 -34.46 -33.34
C VAL A 830 -42.35 -35.64 -34.25
N THR A 831 -42.14 -35.46 -35.55
CA THR A 831 -42.49 -36.43 -36.60
C THR A 831 -41.42 -37.51 -36.81
N SER A 832 -40.18 -37.26 -36.40
CA SER A 832 -39.09 -38.23 -36.50
C SER A 832 -37.98 -37.93 -35.49
N LEU A 833 -37.41 -38.99 -34.90
CA LEU A 833 -36.31 -38.95 -33.94
C LEU A 833 -35.26 -39.98 -34.34
N ALA A 834 -33.98 -39.62 -34.28
CA ALA A 834 -32.87 -40.55 -34.44
C ALA A 834 -31.75 -40.23 -33.44
N CYS A 835 -30.91 -41.20 -33.13
CA CYS A 835 -29.67 -40.98 -32.39
C CYS A 835 -28.45 -41.44 -33.18
N ALA A 836 -27.33 -40.72 -33.06
CA ALA A 836 -26.03 -41.10 -33.60
C ALA A 836 -25.03 -41.36 -32.46
N ILE A 837 -24.21 -42.40 -32.60
CA ILE A 837 -23.20 -42.83 -31.63
C ILE A 837 -21.86 -43.02 -32.36
N ASP A 838 -20.78 -42.51 -31.78
CA ASP A 838 -19.41 -42.53 -32.35
C ASP A 838 -18.70 -43.88 -32.16
N SER A 839 -19.41 -44.97 -32.43
CA SER A 839 -18.90 -46.34 -32.40
C SER A 839 -19.88 -47.31 -33.08
N ILE A 840 -19.35 -48.36 -33.72
CA ILE A 840 -20.15 -49.40 -34.41
C ILE A 840 -20.15 -50.68 -33.58
N ASN A 841 -21.25 -51.44 -33.58
CA ASN A 841 -21.39 -52.74 -32.88
C ASN A 841 -21.16 -52.71 -31.35
N THR A 842 -21.17 -51.52 -30.75
CA THR A 842 -20.85 -51.30 -29.33
C THR A 842 -22.04 -50.73 -28.56
N ALA A 843 -23.16 -50.45 -29.23
CA ALA A 843 -24.39 -50.04 -28.60
C ALA A 843 -25.62 -50.65 -29.29
N THR A 844 -26.67 -50.96 -28.53
CA THR A 844 -28.00 -51.23 -29.04
C THR A 844 -28.99 -50.26 -28.43
N VAL A 845 -29.91 -49.75 -29.25
CA VAL A 845 -30.93 -48.78 -28.82
C VAL A 845 -32.30 -49.42 -29.00
N ALA A 846 -33.15 -49.30 -27.98
CA ALA A 846 -34.53 -49.79 -28.03
C ALA A 846 -35.49 -48.78 -27.39
N VAL A 847 -36.77 -48.83 -27.73
CA VAL A 847 -37.84 -48.04 -27.09
C VAL A 847 -38.80 -48.98 -26.38
N MET A 848 -39.27 -48.57 -25.20
CA MET A 848 -40.31 -49.28 -24.45
C MET A 848 -41.68 -48.91 -24.99
N GLU A 849 -42.41 -49.89 -25.52
CA GLU A 849 -43.83 -49.78 -25.89
C GLU A 849 -44.65 -50.68 -24.96
N GLY A 850 -45.21 -50.11 -23.89
CA GLY A 850 -45.78 -50.89 -22.79
C GLY A 850 -44.70 -51.67 -22.03
N GLU A 851 -44.84 -53.00 -21.94
CA GLU A 851 -43.82 -53.90 -21.36
C GLU A 851 -42.81 -54.43 -22.41
N ASN A 852 -43.08 -54.21 -23.70
CA ASN A 852 -42.26 -54.75 -24.78
C ASN A 852 -41.08 -53.83 -25.11
N ARG A 853 -39.91 -54.44 -25.32
CA ARG A 853 -38.70 -53.77 -25.81
C ARG A 853 -38.65 -53.86 -27.33
N VAL A 854 -38.86 -52.74 -28.02
CA VAL A 854 -38.79 -52.66 -29.48
C VAL A 854 -37.41 -52.13 -29.90
N PRO A 855 -36.55 -52.92 -30.58
CA PRO A 855 -35.23 -52.47 -30.99
C PRO A 855 -35.32 -51.44 -32.13
N CYS A 856 -34.52 -50.37 -32.03
CA CYS A 856 -34.30 -49.44 -33.14
C CYS A 856 -33.23 -50.04 -34.07
N PRO A 857 -33.47 -50.12 -35.40
CA PRO A 857 -32.49 -50.67 -36.32
C PRO A 857 -31.23 -49.79 -36.39
N GLU A 858 -30.05 -50.42 -36.37
CA GLU A 858 -28.76 -49.77 -36.55
C GLU A 858 -28.46 -49.59 -38.04
N THR A 859 -28.06 -48.37 -38.44
CA THR A 859 -27.56 -48.06 -39.78
C THR A 859 -26.23 -47.32 -39.69
N VAL A 860 -25.24 -47.76 -40.46
CA VAL A 860 -23.95 -47.05 -40.56
C VAL A 860 -24.16 -45.71 -41.28
N SER A 861 -23.60 -44.63 -40.73
CA SER A 861 -23.76 -43.30 -41.29
C SER A 861 -23.13 -43.18 -42.69
N ALA A 862 -23.78 -42.43 -43.58
CA ALA A 862 -23.27 -42.17 -44.93
C ALA A 862 -22.00 -41.29 -44.94
N ASN A 863 -21.73 -40.54 -43.87
CA ASN A 863 -20.63 -39.58 -43.77
C ASN A 863 -19.37 -40.11 -43.05
N SER A 864 -19.48 -41.22 -42.32
CA SER A 864 -18.38 -41.79 -41.52
C SER A 864 -18.63 -43.27 -41.28
N GLN A 865 -17.61 -44.09 -41.57
CA GLN A 865 -17.60 -45.52 -41.26
C GLN A 865 -17.36 -45.83 -39.77
N ALA A 866 -17.30 -44.82 -38.90
CA ALA A 866 -17.15 -44.99 -37.46
C ALA A 866 -18.44 -44.70 -36.67
N ILE A 867 -19.49 -44.18 -37.32
CA ILE A 867 -20.70 -43.68 -36.66
C ILE A 867 -21.90 -44.57 -36.97
N SER A 868 -22.57 -45.06 -35.93
CA SER A 868 -23.85 -45.78 -36.01
C SER A 868 -25.02 -44.82 -35.77
N THR A 869 -26.14 -45.04 -36.47
CA THR A 869 -27.38 -44.27 -36.32
C THR A 869 -28.55 -45.20 -36.04
N PHE A 870 -29.44 -44.82 -35.13
CA PHE A 870 -30.62 -45.58 -34.76
C PHE A 870 -31.85 -44.68 -34.90
N LYS A 871 -32.83 -45.11 -35.69
CA LYS A 871 -34.02 -44.31 -36.01
C LYS A 871 -35.26 -44.83 -35.29
N TYR A 872 -35.99 -43.91 -34.66
CA TYR A 872 -37.33 -44.15 -34.14
C TYR A 872 -38.38 -43.68 -35.16
N SER A 873 -39.32 -44.56 -35.47
CA SER A 873 -40.23 -44.41 -36.62
C SER A 873 -41.60 -43.83 -36.28
N SER A 874 -41.97 -43.72 -35.00
CA SER A 874 -43.27 -43.22 -34.57
C SER A 874 -43.20 -41.74 -34.13
N PRO A 875 -44.25 -40.93 -34.35
CA PRO A 875 -44.27 -39.54 -33.93
C PRO A 875 -44.48 -39.40 -32.41
N ILE A 876 -43.99 -38.31 -31.83
CA ILE A 876 -44.16 -37.94 -30.42
C ILE A 876 -45.03 -36.69 -30.35
N GLY A 877 -46.31 -36.88 -30.01
CA GLY A 877 -47.28 -35.79 -29.81
C GLY A 877 -46.84 -34.79 -28.73
N ILE A 878 -47.49 -33.63 -28.69
CA ILE A 878 -47.23 -32.59 -27.67
C ILE A 878 -47.50 -33.18 -26.27
N ARG A 879 -46.54 -33.04 -25.33
CA ARG A 879 -46.50 -33.72 -24.02
C ARG A 879 -46.42 -35.25 -24.06
N GLY A 880 -46.17 -35.83 -25.23
CA GLY A 880 -45.92 -37.26 -25.39
C GLY A 880 -44.59 -37.66 -24.73
N LYS A 881 -44.55 -38.87 -24.17
CA LYS A 881 -43.39 -39.43 -23.46
C LYS A 881 -43.00 -40.76 -24.06
N ILE A 882 -41.71 -40.95 -24.31
CA ILE A 882 -41.13 -42.23 -24.70
C ILE A 882 -39.95 -42.57 -23.79
N ARG A 883 -39.70 -43.86 -23.57
CA ARG A 883 -38.54 -44.35 -22.80
C ARG A 883 -37.61 -45.11 -23.72
N MET A 884 -36.42 -44.57 -23.94
CA MET A 884 -35.36 -45.18 -24.72
C MET A 884 -34.37 -45.91 -23.79
N LEU A 885 -33.94 -47.09 -24.22
CA LEU A 885 -32.96 -47.95 -23.56
C LEU A 885 -31.71 -48.02 -24.43
N PHE A 886 -30.56 -47.63 -23.87
CA PHE A 886 -29.25 -47.76 -24.51
C PHE A 886 -28.45 -48.84 -23.77
N ASP A 887 -28.18 -49.96 -24.42
CA ASP A 887 -27.23 -50.96 -23.91
C ASP A 887 -25.90 -50.78 -24.65
N MET A 888 -24.84 -50.42 -23.94
CA MET A 888 -23.58 -49.97 -24.52
C MET A 888 -22.39 -50.73 -23.93
N LYS A 889 -21.35 -51.01 -24.72
CA LYS A 889 -20.16 -51.76 -24.32
C LYS A 889 -18.97 -50.82 -24.09
N ALA A 890 -18.28 -50.97 -22.96
CA ALA A 890 -17.04 -50.25 -22.68
C ALA A 890 -15.90 -50.68 -23.63
N PRO A 891 -14.90 -49.82 -23.91
CA PRO A 891 -13.79 -50.15 -24.79
C PRO A 891 -12.98 -51.34 -24.28
N GLU A 892 -12.34 -52.06 -25.20
CA GLU A 892 -11.49 -53.22 -24.90
C GLU A 892 -10.17 -52.84 -24.19
N VAL A 893 -9.75 -51.59 -24.32
CA VAL A 893 -8.47 -51.07 -23.79
C VAL A 893 -8.73 -49.96 -22.77
N GLU A 894 -7.90 -49.91 -21.73
CA GLU A 894 -7.96 -48.88 -20.69
C GLU A 894 -7.80 -47.47 -21.28
N CYS A 895 -8.75 -46.59 -20.97
CA CYS A 895 -8.79 -45.20 -21.43
C CYS A 895 -9.10 -44.26 -20.26
N GLU A 896 -8.16 -43.39 -19.89
CA GLU A 896 -8.45 -42.34 -18.89
C GLU A 896 -9.57 -41.41 -19.40
N ASN A 897 -10.62 -41.21 -18.59
CA ASN A 897 -11.77 -40.35 -18.90
C ASN A 897 -12.56 -40.76 -20.16
N TYR A 898 -12.82 -42.06 -20.33
CA TYR A 898 -13.68 -42.54 -21.42
C TYR A 898 -15.04 -41.82 -21.44
N SER A 899 -15.34 -41.20 -22.57
CA SER A 899 -16.53 -40.38 -22.82
C SER A 899 -17.19 -40.88 -24.09
N MET A 900 -18.44 -41.32 -24.02
CA MET A 900 -19.18 -41.77 -25.20
C MET A 900 -20.23 -40.73 -25.59
N PRO A 901 -20.03 -40.01 -26.71
CA PRO A 901 -20.96 -38.99 -27.18
C PRO A 901 -22.15 -39.66 -27.89
N VAL A 902 -23.36 -39.27 -27.51
CA VAL A 902 -24.62 -39.65 -28.16
C VAL A 902 -25.32 -38.37 -28.62
N MET A 903 -25.71 -38.30 -29.88
CA MET A 903 -26.41 -37.14 -30.45
C MET A 903 -27.82 -37.52 -30.87
N LEU A 904 -28.84 -36.94 -30.25
CA LEU A 904 -30.24 -37.07 -30.64
C LEU A 904 -30.59 -35.97 -31.65
N ALA A 905 -31.18 -36.33 -32.78
CA ALA A 905 -31.74 -35.42 -33.76
C ALA A 905 -33.24 -35.66 -33.89
N TYR A 906 -34.02 -34.59 -33.98
CA TYR A 906 -35.46 -34.69 -34.11
C TYR A 906 -36.04 -33.60 -35.01
N ARG A 907 -37.15 -33.93 -35.67
CA ARG A 907 -37.82 -33.08 -36.65
C ARG A 907 -39.27 -32.80 -36.27
N GLY A 908 -39.65 -31.53 -36.23
CA GLY A 908 -41.01 -31.07 -35.99
C GLY A 908 -41.92 -31.20 -37.22
N ALA A 909 -43.22 -30.95 -37.03
CA ALA A 909 -44.21 -30.98 -38.11
C ALA A 909 -43.96 -29.90 -39.20
N GLU A 910 -43.38 -28.76 -38.83
CA GLU A 910 -43.04 -27.68 -39.76
C GLU A 910 -41.69 -27.88 -40.49
N ASN A 911 -41.16 -29.11 -40.46
CA ASN A 911 -39.83 -29.44 -41.02
C ASN A 911 -38.68 -28.64 -40.35
N SER A 912 -38.91 -28.23 -39.11
CA SER A 912 -37.95 -27.65 -38.17
C SER A 912 -37.10 -28.77 -37.55
N PHE A 913 -35.80 -28.52 -37.33
CA PHE A 913 -34.86 -29.53 -36.82
C PHE A 913 -34.16 -29.05 -35.56
N SER A 914 -34.03 -29.92 -34.58
CA SER A 914 -33.33 -29.66 -33.33
C SER A 914 -32.42 -30.84 -32.96
N LEU A 915 -31.41 -30.56 -32.14
CA LEU A 915 -30.42 -31.53 -31.68
C LEU A 915 -30.34 -31.53 -30.16
N TYR A 916 -29.99 -32.68 -29.58
CA TYR A 916 -29.69 -32.82 -28.16
C TYR A 916 -28.48 -33.73 -27.97
N SER A 917 -27.43 -33.22 -27.35
CA SER A 917 -26.22 -33.99 -27.05
C SER A 917 -26.31 -34.62 -25.66
N LEU A 918 -25.98 -35.90 -25.57
CA LEU A 918 -25.79 -36.64 -24.34
C LEU A 918 -24.32 -37.07 -24.26
N ASN A 919 -23.62 -36.68 -23.19
CA ASN A 919 -22.24 -37.11 -22.97
C ASN A 919 -22.14 -38.01 -21.73
N LEU A 920 -21.63 -39.22 -21.93
CA LEU A 920 -21.54 -40.26 -20.91
C LEU A 920 -20.08 -40.42 -20.50
N LYS A 921 -19.69 -39.84 -19.36
CA LYS A 921 -18.35 -39.98 -18.78
C LYS A 921 -18.34 -41.11 -17.76
N ASN A 922 -17.43 -42.08 -17.93
CA ASN A 922 -17.15 -43.12 -16.94
C ASN A 922 -15.72 -43.01 -16.42
N CYS A 923 -15.50 -43.44 -15.18
CA CYS A 923 -14.15 -43.58 -14.60
C CYS A 923 -13.74 -45.06 -14.67
N LEU A 924 -12.67 -45.37 -15.40
CA LEU A 924 -11.94 -46.65 -15.30
C LEU A 924 -10.99 -46.57 -14.09
N SER A 925 -10.88 -47.62 -13.26
CA SER A 925 -9.83 -47.70 -12.22
C SER A 925 -8.79 -48.76 -12.55
N ALA A 926 -7.53 -48.41 -12.34
CA ALA A 926 -6.34 -49.18 -12.69
C ALA A 926 -5.98 -50.29 -11.68
N ASP A 927 -6.98 -51.01 -11.12
CA ASP A 927 -6.72 -51.97 -10.04
C ASP A 927 -6.42 -53.40 -10.56
N VAL A 928 -5.12 -53.71 -10.54
CA VAL A 928 -4.38 -55.00 -10.44
C VAL A 928 -5.15 -56.33 -10.63
N LEU A 929 -4.72 -57.14 -11.59
CA LEU A 929 -5.06 -58.57 -11.73
C LEU A 929 -4.47 -59.38 -10.55
N ALA A 930 -5.33 -59.86 -9.65
CA ALA A 930 -4.97 -60.86 -8.64
C ALA A 930 -5.43 -62.25 -9.10
N ARG A 931 -4.51 -63.24 -9.09
CA ARG A 931 -4.83 -64.65 -9.32
C ARG A 931 -4.83 -65.36 -7.97
N ILE A 932 -5.98 -65.88 -7.53
CA ILE A 932 -6.17 -66.45 -6.18
C ILE A 932 -6.33 -67.97 -6.29
N GLU A 933 -5.42 -68.70 -5.66
CA GLU A 933 -5.45 -70.16 -5.51
C GLU A 933 -6.01 -70.57 -4.15
N LEU A 934 -7.02 -71.44 -4.15
CA LEU A 934 -7.59 -71.99 -2.91
C LEU A 934 -6.77 -73.20 -2.44
N GLN A 935 -6.24 -73.14 -1.22
CA GLN A 935 -5.24 -74.11 -0.73
C GLN A 935 -5.87 -75.19 0.18
N ARG A 936 -6.78 -74.83 1.11
CA ARG A 936 -7.42 -75.81 2.03
C ARG A 936 -8.69 -75.26 2.72
N ILE A 937 -9.63 -76.12 3.10
CA ILE A 937 -10.79 -75.77 3.95
C ILE A 937 -10.81 -76.67 5.20
N ARG A 938 -11.07 -76.11 6.39
CA ARG A 938 -11.11 -76.79 7.70
C ARG A 938 -12.36 -76.38 8.48
N MET A 939 -12.94 -77.29 9.27
CA MET A 939 -14.09 -77.02 10.14
C MET A 939 -13.74 -77.36 11.59
N THR A 940 -14.17 -76.54 12.54
CA THR A 940 -14.06 -76.83 13.98
C THR A 940 -15.45 -77.00 14.58
N SER A 941 -15.82 -78.24 14.89
CA SER A 941 -17.05 -78.61 15.61
C SER A 941 -16.69 -79.47 16.83
N PRO A 942 -17.41 -79.37 17.97
CA PRO A 942 -17.13 -80.20 19.15
C PRO A 942 -17.42 -81.69 18.95
N ASN A 943 -18.23 -82.07 17.95
CA ASN A 943 -18.56 -83.46 17.66
C ASN A 943 -17.77 -83.99 16.46
N LYS A 944 -16.84 -84.92 16.72
CA LYS A 944 -16.02 -85.61 15.72
C LYS A 944 -16.87 -86.53 14.82
N LYS A 945 -17.43 -86.03 13.71
CA LYS A 945 -17.71 -86.82 12.48
C LYS A 945 -17.39 -86.00 11.24
N GLY A 946 -16.47 -86.52 10.42
CA GLY A 946 -15.76 -85.77 9.39
C GLY A 946 -16.51 -85.59 8.07
N LEU A 947 -16.47 -84.35 7.56
CA LEU A 947 -16.72 -84.02 6.16
C LEU A 947 -15.43 -84.22 5.35
N LYS A 948 -15.50 -84.92 4.22
CA LYS A 948 -14.42 -84.99 3.22
C LYS A 948 -14.83 -84.22 1.97
N LEU A 949 -13.92 -83.43 1.41
CA LEU A 949 -14.08 -82.86 0.07
C LEU A 949 -14.14 -83.98 -0.97
N SER A 950 -15.03 -83.83 -1.95
CA SER A 950 -15.28 -84.82 -3.00
C SER A 950 -14.21 -84.84 -4.11
N SER A 951 -13.30 -83.86 -4.19
CA SER A 951 -12.12 -83.95 -5.07
C SER A 951 -10.95 -83.08 -4.59
N ASN A 952 -9.73 -83.55 -4.82
CA ASN A 952 -8.47 -82.80 -4.61
C ASN A 952 -8.05 -82.07 -5.89
N GLN A 953 -8.89 -81.18 -6.43
CA GLN A 953 -8.48 -80.32 -7.56
C GLN A 953 -8.09 -78.93 -7.06
N GLN A 954 -6.96 -78.43 -7.58
CA GLN A 954 -6.51 -77.04 -7.38
C GLN A 954 -7.48 -76.09 -8.10
N ILE A 955 -8.11 -75.18 -7.35
CA ILE A 955 -9.03 -74.18 -7.91
C ILE A 955 -8.27 -72.85 -7.99
N VAL A 956 -8.13 -72.34 -9.22
CA VAL A 956 -7.49 -71.05 -9.54
C VAL A 956 -8.60 -70.10 -9.98
N LEU A 957 -8.77 -68.99 -9.26
CA LEU A 957 -9.76 -67.96 -9.56
C LEU A 957 -9.09 -66.68 -9.99
N GLU A 958 -9.61 -66.07 -11.06
CA GLU A 958 -9.21 -64.75 -11.55
C GLU A 958 -10.24 -63.71 -11.12
N SER A 959 -9.88 -62.41 -11.17
CA SER A 959 -10.73 -61.33 -10.67
C SER A 959 -12.13 -61.36 -11.28
N GLY A 960 -13.16 -61.44 -10.44
CA GLY A 960 -14.57 -61.48 -10.86
C GLY A 960 -15.17 -62.88 -11.07
N GLN A 961 -14.38 -63.96 -10.98
CA GLN A 961 -14.94 -65.32 -11.05
C GLN A 961 -15.50 -65.79 -9.71
N SER A 962 -16.69 -66.41 -9.76
CA SER A 962 -17.32 -67.07 -8.62
C SER A 962 -17.34 -68.58 -8.87
N TYR A 963 -16.90 -69.37 -7.88
CA TYR A 963 -16.88 -70.82 -7.96
C TYR A 963 -17.56 -71.44 -6.75
N ALA A 964 -18.51 -72.34 -6.99
CA ALA A 964 -19.26 -73.00 -5.93
C ALA A 964 -18.62 -74.36 -5.60
N VAL A 965 -18.22 -74.57 -4.35
CA VAL A 965 -17.70 -75.85 -3.86
C VAL A 965 -18.80 -76.60 -3.14
N CYS A 966 -19.20 -77.76 -3.67
CA CYS A 966 -20.24 -78.59 -3.07
C CYS A 966 -19.64 -79.54 -2.03
N LEU A 967 -20.03 -79.39 -0.75
CA LEU A 967 -19.63 -80.30 0.33
C LEU A 967 -20.73 -81.33 0.54
N SER A 968 -20.47 -82.60 0.22
CA SER A 968 -21.43 -83.67 0.48
C SER A 968 -21.27 -84.21 1.90
N ALA A 969 -22.32 -84.11 2.72
CA ALA A 969 -22.43 -84.89 3.95
C ALA A 969 -22.78 -86.35 3.59
N GLY A 970 -22.16 -87.31 4.28
CA GLY A 970 -22.39 -88.74 4.03
C GLY A 970 -23.87 -89.12 4.09
N SER A 971 -24.32 -89.74 3.00
CA SER A 971 -25.63 -90.34 2.70
C SER A 971 -26.63 -90.52 3.86
N ASN A 972 -27.70 -89.73 3.86
CA ASN A 972 -29.10 -90.20 3.73
C ASN A 972 -30.10 -89.06 3.93
N LEU A 973 -30.84 -88.72 2.86
CA LEU A 973 -32.25 -88.26 2.75
C LEU A 973 -32.46 -87.24 1.59
N PRO A 974 -33.66 -87.19 0.96
CA PRO A 974 -33.79 -87.24 -0.50
C PRO A 974 -34.48 -86.03 -1.17
N ASN A 975 -34.23 -85.92 -2.48
CA ASN A 975 -35.02 -85.35 -3.59
C ASN A 975 -36.06 -84.23 -3.32
N GLU A 976 -35.66 -82.96 -3.53
CA GLU A 976 -36.37 -81.92 -4.32
C GLU A 976 -35.47 -80.67 -4.50
N PRO A 977 -35.57 -79.90 -5.61
CA PRO A 977 -34.72 -78.73 -5.86
C PRO A 977 -35.28 -77.45 -5.24
N ILE A 978 -34.45 -76.64 -4.58
CA ILE A 978 -34.85 -75.31 -4.07
C ILE A 978 -34.34 -74.22 -5.02
N GLN A 979 -35.28 -73.51 -5.68
CA GLN A 979 -35.07 -72.28 -6.46
C GLN A 979 -35.26 -71.02 -5.59
N PHE A 980 -34.64 -69.89 -5.96
CA PHE A 980 -34.97 -68.55 -5.46
C PHE A 980 -35.02 -67.51 -6.61
N VAL A 981 -36.06 -66.66 -6.61
CA VAL A 981 -36.33 -65.51 -7.50
C VAL A 981 -36.60 -64.26 -6.62
N PRO A 982 -36.37 -63.00 -7.08
CA PRO A 982 -36.22 -61.81 -6.22
C PRO A 982 -37.35 -60.75 -6.34
N SER A 983 -37.76 -60.09 -5.24
CA SER A 983 -38.39 -58.74 -5.24
C SER A 983 -38.65 -58.12 -3.83
N ILE A 984 -38.26 -56.83 -3.68
CA ILE A 984 -38.95 -55.63 -3.08
C ILE A 984 -39.30 -55.54 -1.55
N ASP A 985 -39.07 -54.32 -1.03
CA ASP A 985 -39.19 -53.66 0.31
C ASP A 985 -40.43 -53.94 1.21
N CYS A 986 -40.28 -54.17 2.54
CA CYS A 986 -40.21 -53.24 3.72
C CYS A 986 -41.62 -52.88 4.30
N PRO A 987 -41.90 -52.90 5.65
CA PRO A 987 -41.35 -51.93 6.61
C PRO A 987 -41.18 -52.37 8.09
N LYS A 988 -40.64 -51.38 8.82
CA LYS A 988 -40.31 -51.20 10.26
C LYS A 988 -41.47 -51.59 11.20
N TRP A 989 -41.24 -51.70 12.52
CA TRP A 989 -42.24 -51.92 13.59
C TRP A 989 -42.87 -53.30 13.81
N MET A 990 -42.43 -54.41 13.20
CA MET A 990 -42.94 -55.74 13.58
C MET A 990 -41.82 -56.58 14.23
N GLU A 991 -41.32 -56.11 15.37
CA GLU A 991 -41.86 -56.37 16.71
C GLU A 991 -41.26 -57.68 17.26
N ASN A 992 -40.20 -57.49 18.06
CA ASN A 992 -39.92 -58.15 19.34
C ASN A 992 -40.44 -59.59 19.55
N GLU A 993 -39.58 -60.45 20.12
CA GLU A 993 -39.94 -61.78 20.65
C GLU A 993 -39.78 -62.98 19.71
N ALA A 994 -38.53 -63.40 19.51
CA ALA A 994 -38.22 -64.84 19.49
C ALA A 994 -36.86 -65.15 20.14
N ARG A 995 -36.61 -64.51 21.29
CA ARG A 995 -35.99 -65.07 22.52
C ARG A 995 -35.23 -66.42 22.41
N ARG A 996 -33.94 -66.37 22.79
CA ARG A 996 -33.17 -67.32 23.67
C ARG A 996 -32.34 -68.47 23.02
N GLN A 997 -31.01 -68.30 23.08
CA GLN A 997 -29.92 -69.28 23.39
C GLN A 997 -29.42 -70.37 22.38
N ASN A 998 -28.07 -70.38 22.25
CA ASN A 998 -27.08 -71.46 21.96
C ASN A 998 -26.89 -72.13 20.57
N GLU A 999 -25.59 -72.37 20.25
CA GLU A 999 -24.96 -73.24 19.22
C GLU A 999 -24.83 -72.76 17.75
N ALA A 1000 -23.58 -72.59 17.25
CA ALA A 1000 -23.28 -72.55 15.80
C ALA A 1000 -21.84 -73.03 15.45
N ASN A 1001 -21.71 -73.88 14.44
CA ASN A 1001 -20.44 -74.42 13.92
C ASN A 1001 -19.67 -73.39 13.05
N LEU A 1002 -18.33 -73.45 13.01
CA LEU A 1002 -17.45 -72.51 12.27
C LEU A 1002 -16.63 -73.20 11.16
N PHE A 1003 -16.54 -72.57 9.98
CA PHE A 1003 -15.72 -73.03 8.85
C PHE A 1003 -14.55 -72.06 8.61
N ALA A 1004 -13.36 -72.56 8.28
CA ALA A 1004 -12.16 -71.79 7.97
C ALA A 1004 -11.59 -72.18 6.59
N VAL A 1005 -11.22 -71.20 5.76
CA VAL A 1005 -10.74 -71.39 4.38
C VAL A 1005 -9.38 -70.73 4.20
N LEU A 1006 -8.35 -71.51 3.84
CA LEU A 1006 -6.98 -71.08 3.57
C LEU A 1006 -6.76 -70.89 2.06
N TRP A 1007 -6.24 -69.73 1.65
CA TRP A 1007 -6.02 -69.34 0.26
C TRP A 1007 -4.67 -68.65 0.04
N LYS A 1008 -4.18 -68.66 -1.20
CA LYS A 1008 -2.90 -68.07 -1.65
C LYS A 1008 -3.14 -67.21 -2.89
N ALA A 1009 -2.81 -65.92 -2.85
CA ALA A 1009 -2.95 -65.00 -3.98
C ALA A 1009 -1.58 -64.61 -4.55
N ASN A 1010 -1.42 -64.72 -5.87
CA ASN A 1010 -0.28 -64.16 -6.60
C ASN A 1010 -0.72 -62.87 -7.31
N ILE A 1011 0.01 -61.79 -7.04
CA ILE A 1011 -0.29 -60.42 -7.47
C ILE A 1011 0.90 -59.91 -8.27
N ILE A 1012 0.67 -59.48 -9.52
CA ILE A 1012 1.71 -58.89 -10.36
C ILE A 1012 1.48 -57.37 -10.39
N ASN A 1013 2.45 -56.61 -9.89
CA ASN A 1013 2.39 -55.14 -9.92
C ASN A 1013 2.75 -54.59 -11.30
N ALA A 1014 2.46 -53.31 -11.54
CA ALA A 1014 2.68 -52.62 -12.82
C ALA A 1014 4.15 -52.67 -13.34
N ASP A 1015 5.12 -52.91 -12.46
CA ASP A 1015 6.54 -53.05 -12.80
C ASP A 1015 6.97 -54.51 -13.11
N GLY A 1016 6.02 -55.45 -13.21
CA GLY A 1016 6.27 -56.86 -13.56
C GLY A 1016 6.79 -57.74 -12.41
N GLN A 1017 6.79 -57.25 -11.16
CA GLN A 1017 7.17 -58.04 -9.99
C GLN A 1017 5.99 -58.83 -9.42
N ASN A 1018 6.20 -60.11 -9.15
CA ASN A 1018 5.19 -61.05 -8.68
C ASN A 1018 5.29 -61.21 -7.15
N MET A 1019 4.27 -60.80 -6.41
CA MET A 1019 4.17 -60.97 -4.96
C MET A 1019 3.13 -62.03 -4.61
N CYS A 1020 3.45 -62.88 -3.62
CA CYS A 1020 2.59 -63.97 -3.18
C CYS A 1020 2.14 -63.76 -1.73
N LEU A 1021 0.83 -63.81 -1.49
CA LEU A 1021 0.19 -63.66 -0.17
C LEU A 1021 -0.60 -64.93 0.18
N VAL A 1022 -0.62 -65.33 1.45
CA VAL A 1022 -1.41 -66.48 1.96
C VAL A 1022 -2.23 -66.02 3.16
N GLY A 1023 -3.52 -66.36 3.20
CA GLY A 1023 -4.45 -65.96 4.26
C GLY A 1023 -5.48 -67.05 4.60
N GLU A 1024 -6.08 -66.97 5.79
CA GLU A 1024 -7.17 -67.85 6.27
C GLU A 1024 -8.42 -67.01 6.61
N THR A 1025 -9.61 -67.46 6.22
CA THR A 1025 -10.88 -66.73 6.40
C THR A 1025 -11.94 -67.62 7.06
N ILE A 1026 -12.60 -67.13 8.12
CA ILE A 1026 -13.57 -67.89 8.93
C ILE A 1026 -15.02 -67.43 8.65
N ILE A 1027 -15.93 -68.38 8.41
CA ILE A 1027 -17.34 -68.14 8.06
C ILE A 1027 -18.24 -68.66 9.20
N ARG A 1028 -19.20 -67.83 9.65
CA ARG A 1028 -20.17 -68.14 10.73
C ARG A 1028 -21.61 -68.29 10.18
N ASP A 1029 -22.44 -69.10 10.85
CA ASP A 1029 -23.81 -69.43 10.42
C ASP A 1029 -24.78 -68.21 10.47
N PRO A 1030 -25.52 -67.86 9.39
CA PRO A 1030 -26.30 -66.62 9.32
C PRO A 1030 -27.66 -66.63 10.04
N LYS A 1031 -28.08 -67.72 10.70
CA LYS A 1031 -29.51 -67.92 11.09
C LYS A 1031 -29.97 -67.46 12.48
N ALA A 1032 -29.16 -66.85 13.33
CA ALA A 1032 -29.60 -66.49 14.69
C ALA A 1032 -29.62 -64.97 14.92
N ASN A 1033 -30.81 -64.35 14.98
CA ASN A 1033 -31.06 -63.09 15.71
C ASN A 1033 -32.57 -62.74 15.80
N SER A 1034 -33.12 -62.53 17.02
CA SER A 1034 -34.12 -61.48 17.37
C SER A 1034 -34.44 -61.40 18.90
N ILE A 1035 -35.05 -60.29 19.35
CA ILE A 1035 -34.86 -59.46 20.59
C ILE A 1035 -36.00 -59.67 21.67
N PRO A 1036 -36.12 -59.05 22.91
CA PRO A 1036 -36.34 -57.59 23.19
C PRO A 1036 -35.96 -57.01 24.61
N GLU A 1037 -36.35 -55.74 24.83
CA GLU A 1037 -36.03 -54.70 25.84
C GLU A 1037 -36.45 -54.89 27.32
N ASP A 1038 -35.86 -54.01 28.14
CA ASP A 1038 -36.19 -53.54 29.50
C ASP A 1038 -35.75 -54.35 30.72
N ALA A 1039 -34.47 -54.18 31.09
CA ALA A 1039 -34.01 -54.15 32.48
C ALA A 1039 -32.60 -53.54 32.59
N LEU A 1040 -32.54 -52.32 33.13
CA LEU A 1040 -31.71 -51.97 34.28
C LEU A 1040 -30.23 -52.40 34.31
N SER A 1041 -29.37 -51.38 34.14
CA SER A 1041 -28.19 -51.10 34.99
C SER A 1041 -26.90 -51.92 34.83
N MET A 1042 -25.77 -51.20 34.96
CA MET A 1042 -24.41 -51.68 35.29
C MET A 1042 -23.70 -52.50 34.19
N SER A 1043 -22.41 -52.40 33.89
CA SER A 1043 -21.25 -51.78 34.52
C SER A 1043 -20.10 -51.71 33.51
N GLU A 1044 -19.17 -50.80 33.74
CA GLU A 1044 -17.83 -50.71 33.17
C GLU A 1044 -16.99 -52.01 33.28
N LYS A 1045 -15.91 -52.03 32.49
CA LYS A 1045 -14.66 -52.85 32.49
C LYS A 1045 -14.55 -53.72 31.24
N GLY A 1046 -13.49 -53.65 30.43
CA GLY A 1046 -12.23 -52.91 30.45
C GLY A 1046 -11.38 -53.45 29.30
N LEU A 1047 -10.40 -52.68 28.81
CA LEU A 1047 -9.26 -53.23 28.08
C LEU A 1047 -8.04 -52.31 28.27
N ASP A 1048 -7.20 -52.75 29.20
CA ASP A 1048 -5.73 -52.79 29.19
C ASP A 1048 -4.93 -51.53 28.82
N ASP A 1049 -4.60 -50.80 29.89
CA ASP A 1049 -3.24 -50.47 30.34
C ASP A 1049 -2.10 -50.72 29.36
N SER A 1050 -1.63 -49.65 28.72
CA SER A 1050 -0.19 -49.35 28.62
C SER A 1050 0.02 -47.94 28.08
N THR A 1051 -0.13 -46.93 28.94
CA THR A 1051 0.56 -45.61 28.91
C THR A 1051 -0.11 -44.66 29.92
N GLN A 1052 -0.08 -45.01 31.20
CA GLN A 1052 -0.38 -44.06 32.27
C GLN A 1052 0.90 -43.33 32.68
N GLU A 1053 1.08 -42.10 32.21
CA GLU A 1053 1.86 -41.10 32.95
C GLU A 1053 0.92 -40.40 33.95
N ASN A 1054 1.08 -40.75 35.22
CA ASN A 1054 0.66 -40.05 36.44
C ASN A 1054 -0.38 -38.90 36.29
N ILE A 1055 -1.68 -39.25 36.36
CA ILE A 1055 -2.75 -38.30 36.68
C ILE A 1055 -3.18 -38.55 38.13
N PRO A 1056 -3.15 -37.55 39.04
CA PRO A 1056 -3.55 -37.74 40.43
C PRO A 1056 -5.05 -38.09 40.52
N ALA A 1057 -5.35 -39.16 41.25
CA ALA A 1057 -6.65 -39.86 41.27
C ALA A 1057 -7.82 -39.12 41.94
N ASN A 1058 -7.78 -37.78 42.09
CA ASN A 1058 -8.81 -37.04 42.81
C ASN A 1058 -9.10 -35.65 42.21
N MET A 1059 -9.30 -35.59 40.89
CA MET A 1059 -9.64 -34.36 40.20
C MET A 1059 -11.15 -34.31 39.88
N PRO A 1060 -11.89 -33.27 40.31
CA PRO A 1060 -13.35 -33.20 40.14
C PRO A 1060 -13.81 -33.01 38.68
N LEU A 1061 -12.89 -32.73 37.75
CA LEU A 1061 -13.19 -32.48 36.33
C LEU A 1061 -12.52 -33.53 35.43
N GLN A 1062 -13.30 -34.22 34.61
CA GLN A 1062 -12.82 -35.16 33.59
C GLN A 1062 -12.78 -34.51 32.20
N ILE A 1063 -11.67 -34.68 31.47
CA ILE A 1063 -11.47 -34.13 30.13
C ILE A 1063 -11.49 -35.27 29.10
N ASN A 1064 -12.44 -35.24 28.17
CA ASN A 1064 -12.54 -36.18 27.05
C ASN A 1064 -12.28 -35.46 25.73
N CYS A 1065 -11.34 -35.98 24.93
CA CYS A 1065 -11.03 -35.46 23.60
C CYS A 1065 -11.63 -36.37 22.52
N SER A 1066 -12.36 -35.80 21.56
CA SER A 1066 -12.86 -36.54 20.40
C SER A 1066 -11.77 -36.67 19.33
N ARG A 1067 -11.57 -37.87 18.76
CA ARG A 1067 -10.75 -38.03 17.55
C ARG A 1067 -11.40 -37.29 16.38
N LEU A 1068 -10.60 -36.57 15.61
CA LEU A 1068 -11.07 -35.83 14.45
C LEU A 1068 -10.96 -36.66 13.18
N PRO A 1069 -11.88 -36.47 12.20
CA PRO A 1069 -11.71 -37.03 10.87
C PRO A 1069 -10.49 -36.39 10.16
N PRO A 1070 -9.84 -37.12 9.25
CA PRO A 1070 -8.70 -36.60 8.50
C PRO A 1070 -9.10 -35.38 7.65
N VAL A 1071 -8.34 -34.28 7.77
CA VAL A 1071 -8.56 -33.04 7.01
C VAL A 1071 -7.65 -33.04 5.78
N TYR A 1072 -8.24 -33.09 4.60
CA TYR A 1072 -7.51 -32.99 3.33
C TYR A 1072 -7.41 -31.53 2.88
N HIS A 1073 -6.20 -31.05 2.64
CA HIS A 1073 -5.96 -29.65 2.27
C HIS A 1073 -4.81 -29.50 1.26
N SER A 1074 -5.02 -28.65 0.25
CA SER A 1074 -3.97 -28.30 -0.72
C SER A 1074 -3.45 -26.89 -0.43
N PHE A 1075 -2.22 -26.81 0.10
CA PHE A 1075 -1.52 -25.53 0.35
C PHE A 1075 -1.25 -24.72 -0.93
N LYS A 1076 -1.36 -25.36 -2.11
CA LYS A 1076 -1.29 -24.72 -3.42
C LYS A 1076 -2.59 -23.99 -3.78
N ALA A 1077 -3.74 -24.54 -3.37
CA ALA A 1077 -5.06 -23.99 -3.66
C ALA A 1077 -5.51 -22.97 -2.59
N LYS A 1078 -5.23 -23.21 -1.31
CA LYS A 1078 -5.53 -22.30 -0.20
C LYS A 1078 -4.33 -22.29 0.74
N ARG A 1079 -3.80 -21.12 1.11
CA ARG A 1079 -2.55 -21.00 1.89
C ARG A 1079 -2.69 -21.40 3.37
N ILE A 1080 -3.92 -21.50 3.87
CA ILE A 1080 -4.25 -21.73 5.27
C ILE A 1080 -5.15 -22.96 5.38
N CYS A 1081 -4.67 -23.99 6.08
CA CYS A 1081 -5.44 -25.16 6.48
C CYS A 1081 -6.10 -24.87 7.84
N GLU A 1082 -7.41 -25.08 7.92
CA GLU A 1082 -8.18 -24.90 9.17
C GLU A 1082 -8.58 -26.28 9.71
N VAL A 1083 -8.09 -26.61 10.90
CA VAL A 1083 -8.31 -27.90 11.56
C VAL A 1083 -9.17 -27.67 12.81
N PRO A 1084 -10.48 -27.97 12.77
CA PRO A 1084 -11.34 -27.83 13.94
C PRO A 1084 -11.02 -28.93 14.96
N PHE A 1085 -11.03 -28.61 16.25
CA PHE A 1085 -10.90 -29.59 17.34
C PHE A 1085 -11.74 -29.19 18.56
N SER A 1086 -12.12 -30.16 19.37
CA SER A 1086 -12.99 -29.91 20.52
C SER A 1086 -12.69 -30.81 21.72
N PHE A 1087 -12.80 -30.25 22.92
CA PHE A 1087 -12.72 -30.97 24.19
C PHE A 1087 -14.07 -30.96 24.88
N VAL A 1088 -14.44 -32.07 25.53
CA VAL A 1088 -15.60 -32.13 26.42
C VAL A 1088 -15.08 -32.23 27.85
N ILE A 1089 -15.43 -31.25 28.67
CA ILE A 1089 -15.04 -31.21 30.09
C ILE A 1089 -16.29 -31.53 30.90
N SER A 1090 -16.19 -32.55 31.75
CA SER A 1090 -17.31 -33.04 32.57
C SER A 1090 -17.02 -32.78 34.04
N ASN A 1091 -17.93 -32.09 34.72
CA ASN A 1091 -17.84 -31.86 36.16
C ASN A 1091 -18.43 -33.06 36.91
N LYS A 1092 -17.54 -33.83 37.57
CA LYS A 1092 -17.86 -35.00 38.38
C LYS A 1092 -17.51 -34.76 39.86
N ASP A 1093 -17.53 -33.50 40.31
CA ASP A 1093 -17.28 -33.16 41.72
C ASP A 1093 -18.25 -33.87 42.65
N GLU A 1094 -17.72 -34.71 43.55
CA GLU A 1094 -18.52 -35.50 44.50
C GLU A 1094 -19.25 -34.62 45.52
N LEU A 1095 -18.80 -33.37 45.70
CA LEU A 1095 -19.41 -32.36 46.57
C LEU A 1095 -20.51 -31.53 45.87
N ASN A 1096 -20.87 -31.87 44.62
CA ASN A 1096 -21.92 -31.23 43.84
C ASN A 1096 -21.73 -29.71 43.61
N ARG A 1097 -20.47 -29.23 43.54
CA ARG A 1097 -20.18 -27.80 43.32
C ARG A 1097 -20.09 -27.48 41.82
N ASP A 1098 -20.55 -26.29 41.45
CA ASP A 1098 -20.37 -25.75 40.10
C ASP A 1098 -18.89 -25.35 39.86
N ALA A 1099 -18.38 -25.67 38.67
CA ALA A 1099 -17.02 -25.38 38.26
C ALA A 1099 -16.97 -24.26 37.22
N ASN A 1100 -16.25 -23.18 37.51
CA ASN A 1100 -15.91 -22.18 36.50
C ASN A 1100 -14.63 -22.62 35.79
N VAL A 1101 -14.76 -23.05 34.54
CA VAL A 1101 -13.66 -23.63 33.75
C VAL A 1101 -13.24 -22.65 32.65
N VAL A 1102 -11.94 -22.39 32.52
CA VAL A 1102 -11.31 -21.58 31.50
C VAL A 1102 -10.23 -22.41 30.79
N VAL A 1103 -10.37 -22.62 29.49
CA VAL A 1103 -9.34 -23.25 28.65
C VAL A 1103 -8.60 -22.17 27.89
N ARG A 1104 -7.30 -22.04 28.12
CA ARG A 1104 -6.42 -21.03 27.52
C ARG A 1104 -5.36 -21.66 26.62
N PHE A 1105 -5.16 -21.08 25.45
CA PHE A 1105 -4.00 -21.34 24.59
C PHE A 1105 -2.83 -20.43 24.97
N VAL A 1106 -1.65 -21.02 25.15
CA VAL A 1106 -0.42 -20.35 25.53
C VAL A 1106 0.64 -20.58 24.44
N PRO A 1107 0.99 -19.55 23.65
CA PRO A 1107 2.02 -19.68 22.62
C PRO A 1107 3.41 -19.94 23.25
N LYS A 1108 4.22 -20.78 22.59
CA LYS A 1108 5.61 -21.09 23.00
C LYS A 1108 6.52 -19.86 22.91
N VAL A 1109 6.24 -18.92 22.01
CA VAL A 1109 6.97 -17.64 21.87
C VAL A 1109 6.08 -16.49 22.29
N ARG A 1110 6.50 -15.71 23.30
CA ARG A 1110 5.73 -14.60 23.87
C ARG A 1110 6.27 -13.20 23.53
N GLU A 1111 7.48 -13.11 22.98
CA GLU A 1111 8.16 -11.86 22.64
C GLU A 1111 8.09 -11.54 21.15
N GLN A 1112 8.14 -10.25 20.79
CA GLN A 1112 8.24 -9.81 19.39
C GLN A 1112 9.59 -10.23 18.78
N VAL A 1113 9.52 -10.90 17.64
CA VAL A 1113 10.70 -11.41 16.93
C VAL A 1113 10.97 -10.55 15.70
N ASN A 1114 12.13 -9.89 15.67
CA ASN A 1114 12.51 -8.98 14.58
C ASN A 1114 13.00 -9.71 13.30
N SER A 1115 13.24 -11.04 13.36
CA SER A 1115 13.63 -11.85 12.21
C SER A 1115 13.37 -13.35 12.41
N LEU A 1116 12.63 -13.98 11.49
CA LEU A 1116 12.36 -15.43 11.46
C LEU A 1116 13.63 -16.30 11.33
N ALA A 1117 14.74 -15.73 10.84
CA ALA A 1117 16.00 -16.43 10.63
C ALA A 1117 16.80 -16.67 11.93
N GLN A 1118 16.44 -16.00 13.02
CA GLN A 1118 17.17 -16.06 14.29
C GLN A 1118 16.58 -17.07 15.30
N LEU A 1119 15.39 -17.62 15.05
CA LEU A 1119 14.81 -18.70 15.86
C LEU A 1119 15.21 -20.08 15.35
N ALA A 1120 15.64 -20.93 16.30
CA ALA A 1120 15.77 -22.37 16.08
C ALA A 1120 14.45 -22.94 15.52
N PRO A 1121 14.48 -23.92 14.59
CA PRO A 1121 13.30 -24.49 13.97
C PRO A 1121 12.21 -24.93 14.97
N ASP A 1122 12.65 -25.50 16.10
CA ASP A 1122 11.80 -26.04 17.17
C ASP A 1122 11.05 -24.95 17.97
N ASN A 1123 11.46 -23.69 17.85
CA ASN A 1123 10.88 -22.54 18.53
C ASN A 1123 10.02 -21.65 17.61
N ARG A 1124 9.81 -22.02 16.34
CA ARG A 1124 8.94 -21.25 15.43
C ARG A 1124 7.49 -21.62 15.69
N GLN A 1125 6.62 -20.63 15.87
CA GLN A 1125 5.18 -20.90 15.98
C GLN A 1125 4.64 -21.28 14.59
N GLN A 1126 4.38 -22.58 14.38
CA GLN A 1126 4.00 -23.13 13.07
C GLN A 1126 2.47 -23.09 12.79
N TYR A 1127 1.68 -22.75 13.81
CA TYR A 1127 0.22 -22.67 13.74
C TYR A 1127 -0.32 -21.63 14.72
N MET A 1128 -1.54 -21.14 14.48
CA MET A 1128 -2.31 -20.31 15.43
C MET A 1128 -3.66 -20.93 15.73
N VAL A 1129 -4.32 -20.45 16.78
CA VAL A 1129 -5.66 -20.87 17.18
C VAL A 1129 -6.59 -19.68 16.98
N ASP A 1130 -7.82 -19.93 16.53
CA ASP A 1130 -8.84 -18.92 16.32
C ASP A 1130 -9.20 -18.12 17.58
N ARG A 1131 -9.08 -18.75 18.76
CA ARG A 1131 -9.35 -18.14 20.07
C ARG A 1131 -8.25 -18.47 21.07
N SER A 1132 -7.84 -17.46 21.85
CA SER A 1132 -6.80 -17.61 22.87
C SER A 1132 -7.32 -18.15 24.20
N GLN A 1133 -8.62 -18.01 24.49
CA GLN A 1133 -9.26 -18.60 25.66
C GLN A 1133 -10.76 -18.79 25.47
N LEU A 1134 -11.34 -19.79 26.14
CA LEU A 1134 -12.77 -20.03 26.25
C LEU A 1134 -13.12 -20.38 27.69
N SER A 1135 -14.26 -19.91 28.19
CA SER A 1135 -14.71 -20.15 29.56
C SER A 1135 -16.17 -20.59 29.61
N ALA A 1136 -16.49 -21.53 30.50
CA ALA A 1136 -17.86 -21.93 30.78
C ALA A 1136 -18.01 -22.36 32.25
N GLN A 1137 -19.22 -22.15 32.80
CA GLN A 1137 -19.61 -22.66 34.11
C GLN A 1137 -20.27 -24.03 33.91
N ILE A 1138 -19.63 -25.09 34.43
CA ILE A 1138 -20.09 -26.46 34.29
C ILE A 1138 -20.73 -26.89 35.61
N LYS A 1139 -22.04 -27.09 35.61
CA LYS A 1139 -22.77 -27.58 36.79
C LYS A 1139 -22.32 -28.98 37.17
N ALA A 1140 -22.43 -29.34 38.44
CA ALA A 1140 -22.12 -30.69 38.88
C ALA A 1140 -22.95 -31.74 38.10
N GLY A 1141 -22.28 -32.78 37.60
CA GLY A 1141 -22.86 -33.83 36.75
C GLY A 1141 -23.03 -33.47 35.27
N ALA A 1142 -22.77 -32.23 34.86
CA ALA A 1142 -22.90 -31.78 33.48
C ALA A 1142 -21.56 -31.81 32.72
N SER A 1143 -21.65 -31.81 31.39
CA SER A 1143 -20.50 -31.77 30.48
C SER A 1143 -20.65 -30.62 29.49
N GLU A 1144 -19.57 -29.86 29.29
CA GLU A 1144 -19.54 -28.73 28.36
C GLU A 1144 -18.48 -28.94 27.27
N LYS A 1145 -18.79 -28.56 26.03
CA LYS A 1145 -17.91 -28.73 24.86
C LYS A 1145 -17.21 -27.42 24.49
N PHE A 1146 -15.89 -27.43 24.48
CA PHE A 1146 -15.02 -26.31 24.11
C PHE A 1146 -14.46 -26.53 22.69
N ASN A 1147 -14.85 -25.68 21.74
CA ASN A 1147 -14.45 -25.78 20.33
C ASN A 1147 -13.38 -24.76 19.96
N PHE A 1148 -12.35 -25.19 19.25
CA PHE A 1148 -11.25 -24.36 18.75
C PHE A 1148 -10.91 -24.74 17.30
N VAL A 1149 -10.27 -23.84 16.57
CA VAL A 1149 -9.81 -24.08 15.20
C VAL A 1149 -8.33 -23.73 15.08
N VAL A 1150 -7.50 -24.70 14.71
CA VAL A 1150 -6.08 -24.48 14.41
C VAL A 1150 -5.93 -24.02 12.97
N LYS A 1151 -5.19 -22.93 12.74
CA LYS A 1151 -4.80 -22.43 11.42
C LYS A 1151 -3.34 -22.74 11.15
N VAL A 1152 -3.08 -23.51 10.10
CA VAL A 1152 -1.75 -23.97 9.68
C VAL A 1152 -1.39 -23.39 8.31
N TRP A 1153 -0.15 -22.92 8.15
CA TRP A 1153 0.30 -22.15 6.96
C TRP A 1153 1.34 -22.89 6.10
N GLN A 1154 1.85 -24.03 6.57
CA GLN A 1154 2.87 -24.83 5.89
C GLN A 1154 2.60 -26.33 6.03
N PRO A 1155 2.93 -27.13 5.01
CA PRO A 1155 2.74 -28.59 5.03
C PRO A 1155 3.70 -29.35 5.97
N SER A 1156 4.72 -28.67 6.51
CA SER A 1156 5.80 -29.26 7.31
C SER A 1156 5.57 -29.17 8.83
N VAL A 1157 4.32 -29.26 9.29
CA VAL A 1157 3.98 -29.26 10.73
C VAL A 1157 3.85 -30.70 11.22
N TYR A 1158 4.86 -31.16 11.95
CA TYR A 1158 4.98 -32.56 12.37
C TYR A 1158 4.43 -32.83 13.79
N GLU A 1159 4.09 -31.78 14.56
CA GLU A 1159 3.69 -31.93 15.95
C GLU A 1159 2.69 -30.83 16.37
N LEU A 1160 1.40 -31.15 16.39
CA LEU A 1160 0.35 -30.30 17.00
C LEU A 1160 0.14 -30.63 18.49
N GLY A 1161 0.77 -31.69 19.00
CA GLY A 1161 0.55 -32.28 20.33
C GLY A 1161 1.35 -31.66 21.49
N GLY A 1162 1.74 -30.38 21.39
CA GLY A 1162 2.46 -29.70 22.48
C GLY A 1162 1.53 -29.20 23.59
N SER A 1163 2.02 -29.19 24.84
CA SER A 1163 1.33 -28.76 26.07
C SER A 1163 1.00 -27.25 26.16
N GLN A 1164 0.40 -26.69 25.12
CA GLN A 1164 0.09 -25.27 24.95
C GLN A 1164 -1.34 -24.91 25.35
N PHE A 1165 -2.23 -25.88 25.54
CA PHE A 1165 -3.55 -25.64 26.12
C PHE A 1165 -3.50 -25.91 27.62
N ILE A 1166 -3.97 -24.94 28.40
CA ILE A 1166 -4.03 -25.00 29.86
C ILE A 1166 -5.48 -24.78 30.26
N MET A 1167 -6.06 -25.75 30.95
CA MET A 1167 -7.35 -25.63 31.62
C MET A 1167 -7.11 -25.11 33.04
N GLU A 1168 -7.76 -24.02 33.39
CA GLU A 1168 -7.88 -23.51 34.76
C GLU A 1168 -9.33 -23.68 35.19
N ALA A 1169 -9.57 -24.27 36.35
CA ALA A 1169 -10.91 -24.47 36.87
C ALA A 1169 -11.00 -24.02 38.32
N GLN A 1170 -12.10 -23.37 38.68
CA GLN A 1170 -12.37 -22.93 40.04
C GLN A 1170 -13.66 -23.58 40.56
N LEU A 1171 -13.56 -24.36 41.63
CA LEU A 1171 -14.69 -24.95 42.35
C LEU A 1171 -14.70 -24.36 43.77
N GLY A 1172 -15.61 -23.42 44.02
CA GLY A 1172 -15.62 -22.66 45.28
C GLY A 1172 -14.33 -21.85 45.49
N GLU A 1173 -13.61 -22.11 46.58
CA GLU A 1173 -12.29 -21.50 46.86
C GLU A 1173 -11.10 -22.28 46.28
N GLU A 1174 -11.32 -23.49 45.75
CA GLU A 1174 -10.26 -24.33 45.20
C GLU A 1174 -10.02 -24.03 43.71
N LYS A 1175 -8.74 -23.91 43.34
CA LYS A 1175 -8.30 -23.68 41.95
C LYS A 1175 -7.46 -24.85 41.46
N PHE A 1176 -7.80 -25.33 40.27
CA PHE A 1176 -7.13 -26.42 39.57
C PHE A 1176 -6.55 -25.91 38.26
N THR A 1177 -5.36 -26.39 37.90
CA THR A 1177 -4.72 -26.07 36.61
C THR A 1177 -4.16 -27.34 35.99
N GLN A 1178 -4.55 -27.66 34.76
CA GLN A 1178 -4.10 -28.86 34.06
C GLN A 1178 -3.78 -28.56 32.60
N LYS A 1179 -2.71 -29.18 32.09
CA LYS A 1179 -2.35 -29.14 30.67
C LYS A 1179 -3.24 -30.09 29.88
N VAL A 1180 -3.80 -29.62 28.78
CA VAL A 1180 -4.68 -30.40 27.89
C VAL A 1180 -3.92 -30.70 26.60
N ASN A 1181 -3.67 -31.97 26.33
CA ASN A 1181 -3.09 -32.41 25.07
C ASN A 1181 -4.20 -32.92 24.14
N PRO A 1182 -4.39 -32.31 22.96
CA PRO A 1182 -5.21 -32.94 21.93
C PRO A 1182 -4.41 -34.13 21.37
N LEU A 1183 -4.85 -35.35 21.65
CA LEU A 1183 -4.21 -36.57 21.13
C LEU A 1183 -4.26 -36.57 19.60
N PHE A 1184 -3.15 -36.19 18.96
CA PHE A 1184 -2.89 -36.34 17.55
C PHE A 1184 -1.77 -37.37 17.37
N ASP A 1185 -2.12 -38.64 17.25
CA ASP A 1185 -1.15 -39.68 16.88
C ASP A 1185 -1.00 -39.67 15.35
N LEU A 1186 -0.10 -38.83 14.83
CA LEU A 1186 0.28 -38.77 13.41
C LEU A 1186 1.47 -39.70 13.09
N SER A 1187 1.80 -40.62 13.99
CA SER A 1187 3.01 -41.45 13.95
C SER A 1187 2.98 -42.56 12.89
N ASP A 1188 1.80 -43.01 12.43
CA ASP A 1188 1.70 -44.17 11.53
C ASP A 1188 1.81 -43.89 10.02
N MET A 1189 1.83 -42.63 9.56
CA MET A 1189 1.78 -42.32 8.11
C MET A 1189 3.08 -41.79 7.48
N ALA A 1190 4.14 -41.56 8.23
CA ALA A 1190 5.34 -40.88 7.69
C ALA A 1190 6.67 -41.67 7.80
N SER A 1191 6.71 -42.80 8.50
CA SER A 1191 7.98 -43.39 8.94
C SER A 1191 8.57 -44.50 8.04
N GLN A 1192 7.88 -45.00 7.01
CA GLN A 1192 8.34 -46.20 6.27
C GLN A 1192 8.45 -46.09 4.74
N THR A 1193 8.46 -44.90 4.14
CA THR A 1193 8.83 -44.80 2.71
C THR A 1193 10.33 -44.53 2.55
N GLN A 1194 11.01 -45.45 1.87
CA GLN A 1194 12.46 -45.43 1.62
C GLN A 1194 12.94 -44.10 0.99
N GLY A 1195 12.08 -43.45 0.18
CA GLY A 1195 12.34 -42.13 -0.39
C GLY A 1195 12.41 -40.99 0.64
N ILE A 1196 11.61 -41.04 1.72
CA ILE A 1196 11.63 -40.04 2.80
C ILE A 1196 12.88 -40.21 3.67
N GLN A 1197 13.31 -41.45 3.96
CA GLN A 1197 14.57 -41.69 4.66
C GLN A 1197 15.80 -41.23 3.85
N GLN A 1198 15.76 -41.38 2.52
CA GLN A 1198 16.80 -40.85 1.63
C GLN A 1198 16.80 -39.31 1.59
N LEU A 1199 15.62 -38.68 1.59
CA LEU A 1199 15.47 -37.23 1.67
C LEU A 1199 15.96 -36.67 3.01
N LEU A 1200 15.62 -37.31 4.13
CA LEU A 1200 16.10 -36.94 5.46
C LEU A 1200 17.62 -37.14 5.59
N GLN A 1201 18.19 -38.20 5.00
CA GLN A 1201 19.65 -38.36 4.94
C GLN A 1201 20.33 -37.32 4.04
N ALA A 1202 19.71 -36.96 2.91
CA ALA A 1202 20.22 -35.92 2.01
C ALA A 1202 20.16 -34.54 2.66
N GLU A 1203 19.08 -34.22 3.36
CA GLU A 1203 18.89 -32.98 4.09
C GLU A 1203 19.87 -32.88 5.27
N LYS A 1204 20.07 -33.97 6.02
CA LYS A 1204 21.09 -34.04 7.09
C LYS A 1204 22.51 -33.83 6.54
N ARG A 1205 22.86 -34.47 5.42
CA ARG A 1205 24.16 -34.25 4.74
C ARG A 1205 24.33 -32.83 4.20
N ALA A 1206 23.25 -32.20 3.73
CA ALA A 1206 23.27 -30.81 3.28
C ALA A 1206 23.42 -29.84 4.46
N ALA A 1207 22.70 -30.07 5.56
CA ALA A 1207 22.81 -29.28 6.79
C ALA A 1207 24.22 -29.38 7.41
N ASP A 1208 24.80 -30.57 7.42
CA ASP A 1208 26.18 -30.79 7.91
C ASP A 1208 27.20 -30.06 7.03
N LYS A 1209 27.08 -30.14 5.70
CA LYS A 1209 27.94 -29.37 4.77
C LYS A 1209 27.78 -27.85 4.93
N ILE A 1210 26.56 -27.36 5.17
CA ILE A 1210 26.30 -25.94 5.41
C ILE A 1210 26.90 -25.49 6.75
N ASN A 1211 26.79 -26.31 7.80
CA ASN A 1211 27.39 -26.01 9.10
C ASN A 1211 28.91 -26.08 9.05
N GLU A 1212 29.48 -27.00 8.28
CA GLU A 1212 30.92 -27.07 8.04
C GLU A 1212 31.41 -25.85 7.24
N ALA A 1213 30.66 -25.43 6.21
CA ALA A 1213 30.94 -24.21 5.47
C ALA A 1213 30.82 -22.94 6.34
N ARG A 1214 29.84 -22.89 7.26
CA ARG A 1214 29.70 -21.81 8.25
C ARG A 1214 30.85 -21.80 9.24
N LYS A 1215 31.29 -22.96 9.75
CA LYS A 1215 32.48 -23.09 10.61
C LYS A 1215 33.74 -22.63 9.90
N ARG A 1216 33.96 -23.05 8.64
CA ARG A 1216 35.08 -22.61 7.80
C ARG A 1216 35.04 -21.11 7.52
N LYS A 1217 33.85 -20.53 7.26
CA LYS A 1217 33.68 -19.07 7.09
C LYS A 1217 33.94 -18.30 8.38
N LEU A 1218 33.49 -18.81 9.53
CA LEU A 1218 33.73 -18.19 10.84
C LEU A 1218 35.21 -18.27 11.22
N GLN A 1219 35.88 -19.40 10.95
CA GLN A 1219 37.32 -19.55 11.14
C GLN A 1219 38.10 -18.63 10.22
N ARG A 1220 37.76 -18.55 8.93
CA ARG A 1220 38.38 -17.59 7.99
C ARG A 1220 38.14 -16.14 8.40
N MET A 1221 36.96 -15.78 8.93
CA MET A 1221 36.72 -14.43 9.46
C MET A 1221 37.52 -14.16 10.73
N LYS A 1222 37.64 -15.13 11.65
CA LYS A 1222 38.49 -14.98 12.84
C LYS A 1222 39.96 -14.86 12.47
N GLN A 1223 40.42 -15.66 11.52
CA GLN A 1223 41.78 -15.62 10.99
C GLN A 1223 42.05 -14.30 10.27
N ALA A 1224 41.16 -13.85 9.38
CA ALA A 1224 41.28 -12.56 8.71
C ALA A 1224 41.22 -11.38 9.70
N LYS A 1225 40.45 -11.48 10.78
CA LYS A 1225 40.41 -10.47 11.85
C LYS A 1225 41.68 -10.46 12.68
N GLN A 1226 42.26 -11.62 12.98
CA GLN A 1226 43.55 -11.73 13.66
C GLN A 1226 44.71 -11.29 12.77
N GLU A 1227 44.70 -11.64 11.49
CA GLU A 1227 45.68 -11.18 10.50
C GLU A 1227 45.59 -9.67 10.32
N ALA A 1228 44.38 -9.10 10.17
CA ALA A 1228 44.18 -7.66 10.10
C ALA A 1228 44.58 -6.94 11.40
N GLN A 1229 44.31 -7.52 12.58
CA GLN A 1229 44.80 -6.96 13.85
C GLN A 1229 46.33 -7.04 13.95
N SER A 1230 46.94 -8.14 13.50
CA SER A 1230 48.40 -8.29 13.48
C SER A 1230 49.07 -7.37 12.46
N GLU A 1231 48.42 -7.08 11.33
CA GLU A 1231 48.88 -6.10 10.34
C GLU A 1231 48.71 -4.68 10.87
N VAL A 1232 47.61 -4.36 11.56
CA VAL A 1232 47.43 -3.07 12.23
C VAL A 1232 48.46 -2.89 13.35
N GLU A 1233 48.80 -3.93 14.09
CA GLU A 1233 49.84 -3.89 15.13
C GLU A 1233 51.24 -3.79 14.52
N LYS A 1234 51.56 -4.56 13.47
CA LYS A 1234 52.80 -4.42 12.69
C LYS A 1234 52.91 -3.02 12.07
N PHE A 1235 51.82 -2.48 11.53
CA PHE A 1235 51.77 -1.13 10.99
C PHE A 1235 51.94 -0.08 12.08
N LYS A 1236 51.37 -0.28 13.28
CA LYS A 1236 51.61 0.58 14.45
C LYS A 1236 53.05 0.48 14.96
N LEU A 1237 53.68 -0.69 14.93
CA LEU A 1237 55.09 -0.91 15.29
C LEU A 1237 56.05 -0.30 14.26
N VAL A 1238 55.78 -0.48 12.97
CA VAL A 1238 56.53 0.14 11.87
C VAL A 1238 56.33 1.65 11.89
N SER A 1239 55.12 2.15 12.14
CA SER A 1239 54.83 3.57 12.28
C SER A 1239 55.48 4.16 13.53
N ARG A 1240 55.52 3.43 14.66
CA ARG A 1240 56.31 3.82 15.84
C ARG A 1240 57.81 3.81 15.55
N GLY A 1241 58.30 2.84 14.80
CA GLY A 1241 59.70 2.78 14.36
C GLY A 1241 60.07 3.91 13.39
N PHE A 1242 59.17 4.29 12.49
CA PHE A 1242 59.31 5.45 11.59
C PHE A 1242 59.24 6.76 12.37
N PHE A 1243 58.34 6.86 13.34
CA PHE A 1243 58.19 8.03 14.21
C PHE A 1243 59.40 8.19 15.15
N LEU A 1244 59.92 7.10 15.72
CA LEU A 1244 61.18 7.10 16.46
C LEU A 1244 62.37 7.41 15.55
N LYS A 1245 62.44 6.89 14.32
CA LYS A 1245 63.49 7.25 13.35
C LYS A 1245 63.42 8.73 12.99
N ILE A 1246 62.23 9.29 12.77
CA ILE A 1246 62.06 10.73 12.49
C ILE A 1246 62.47 11.55 13.70
N ILE A 1247 62.05 11.18 14.92
CA ILE A 1247 62.47 11.86 16.15
C ILE A 1247 63.97 11.73 16.37
N PHE A 1248 64.58 10.57 16.17
CA PHE A 1248 66.02 10.34 16.36
C PHE A 1248 66.85 11.06 15.29
N THR A 1249 66.36 11.11 14.04
CA THR A 1249 66.99 11.87 12.94
C THR A 1249 66.85 13.38 13.15
N PHE A 1250 65.70 13.83 13.68
CA PHE A 1250 65.49 15.22 14.06
C PHE A 1250 66.39 15.60 15.24
N PHE A 1251 66.47 14.74 16.28
CA PHE A 1251 67.30 14.93 17.46
C PHE A 1251 68.80 14.95 17.11
N LEU A 1252 69.26 14.03 16.24
CA LEU A 1252 70.64 14.02 15.70
C LEU A 1252 70.92 15.26 14.85
N LYS A 1253 69.99 15.71 14.00
CA LYS A 1253 70.15 16.96 13.24
C LYS A 1253 70.20 18.20 14.14
N THR A 1254 69.41 18.26 15.21
CA THR A 1254 69.47 19.34 16.19
C THR A 1254 70.73 19.29 17.06
N LYS A 1255 71.25 18.10 17.42
CA LYS A 1255 72.53 17.98 18.13
C LYS A 1255 73.73 18.32 17.23
N PHE A 1256 73.73 17.88 15.96
CA PHE A 1256 74.78 18.25 15.00
C PHE A 1256 74.79 19.75 14.67
N ARG A 1257 73.62 20.39 14.57
CA ARG A 1257 73.54 21.86 14.45
C ARG A 1257 74.04 22.60 15.69
N LYS A 1258 73.96 22.00 16.88
CA LYS A 1258 74.47 22.63 18.12
C LYS A 1258 75.98 22.44 18.31
N TYR A 1259 76.60 21.44 17.67
CA TYR A 1259 78.06 21.22 17.65
C TYR A 1259 78.79 21.87 16.46
N GLN A 1260 78.07 22.45 15.50
CA GLN A 1260 78.63 23.34 14.46
C GLN A 1260 78.47 24.83 14.79
N LEU A 1261 77.88 25.16 15.95
CA LEU A 1261 77.68 26.52 16.48
C LEU A 1261 78.42 26.76 17.80
N ILE A 1262 79.31 25.83 18.17
CA ILE A 1262 80.43 25.96 19.12
C ILE A 1262 81.67 25.59 18.29
#